data_AF-A0A0B4DDN6-F1
#
_entry.id   AF-A0A0B4DDN6-F1
#
_cell.length_a   1.000
_cell.length_b   1.000
_cell.length_c   1.000
_cell.angle_alpha   90.00
_cell.angle_beta   90.00
_cell.angle_gamma   90.00
#
_symmetry.space_group_name_H-M   'P 1'
#
loop_
_entity.id
_entity.type
_entity.pdbx_description
1 polymer ?
#
loop_
_entity_poly.entity_id
_entity_poly.type
_entity_poly.pdbx_seq_one_letter_code
_entity_poly.pdbx_strand_id
1 'polypeptide(L)'
;MGASGLPSGTVTADVLWEDVHGLIKANANYSLEIVGTGEDAKIKIPINKSKEGNAVIAFRINGEIFWSWHVWVTEDPSNGSSYKSFPGVKRKKSDGTVEVIPDSEWKWMDRNLGAISSSMTGTEWNRNGGLLYQWGRKDPIPPLVMKGGDFYEVSGSIGRIRHRGAKNFTNATNFDNLRQFVLLSNATVNNNIQLAIKNPLSLIYVNKDDNSGPAYYNNNTNLMVNWFGKSSTITDNRLSELNLWSDNSEGNIVADYNNSDNAAVYKDKSAFDPCPNGWRIPSMLTANLASVFYVDDIRVDFSPFGVRTGLGKNTFESNGYHIIKPNDTNVPSYLQGVKAYPNLGFDLSNVGGFNMGVFPGTGQLAIDLQGGQYTDQHHVGLWTATMARHFDTTPAVGARSLFMVSDQYQTDIPDPSKPNIKGRYWYMPTSAVKTSDANACRCIKDPLNVINDYDFPTEYFTASTEYKEGLNNPNTYQIVKSTSLSAIEIPVSKAFSVQSQLLGNEAILNAASFNNLKANVLWSTNTSLINTVTVTNPSPGSTAALNNSKIVVNINPNQSGNAVVTLHNGSIANPVYWSWHIWVTDTAVGSYNYTTELPDATASNYVNYIPKGDILKTEFMDRNLGATDAFPQVADPLTPTAAELSKIRASTGLQYQWGRKDPIPSFQNADNRSSYNIFLGNVSDTGGVAYTTLTPTVYNNLSGSYIIPYDTYSNAANANVLSTDRPSQKIAKVLSYSVGHPLVYMIPSSFAPYNSTTPNYSNGTDWLATEPNLAADRWGRGGEKSPFDPCPQGWRIPDLTGVTIVSNKDFGISPWYKKDKNVATAYSVITDYLGTRVRNSTSTTIGYMYNNTSYLVGNYPNSGSRGFRSVTANQSAQGTFNVNNFQYPGIWTGALNSNYIGRAVNILFDAASSANRMIAFHDNNDPYFGMNCRCAKVKYDQNGEELGAIPKNQVSAGLGGAPGLATTNVEKKEDALVLYPNPVHNVLNIKGDTGKLYQFQIYNAAGQLVLTGQFKNNQADLSSLSTGVYIIKVNNSETIMKIIKR
;
A
#
# COMPACT_ATOMS: atom_id res chain seq x y z
N MET A 1 -29.98 -22.38 -13.61
CA MET A 1 -29.82 -23.85 -13.53
C MET A 1 -31.23 -24.43 -13.50
N GLY A 2 -31.53 -25.44 -14.33
CA GLY A 2 -32.88 -26.00 -14.46
C GLY A 2 -33.37 -26.68 -13.19
N ALA A 3 -34.67 -26.99 -13.14
CA ALA A 3 -35.42 -27.54 -12.00
C ALA A 3 -34.99 -28.94 -11.51
N SER A 4 -33.79 -29.42 -11.88
CA SER A 4 -33.18 -30.61 -11.28
C SER A 4 -32.40 -30.18 -10.04
N GLY A 5 -32.67 -30.80 -8.88
CA GLY A 5 -31.90 -30.57 -7.65
C GLY A 5 -30.39 -30.80 -7.81
N LEU A 6 -29.61 -30.38 -6.81
CA LEU A 6 -28.15 -30.58 -6.82
C LEU A 6 -27.81 -32.07 -7.02
N PRO A 7 -26.82 -32.40 -7.88
CA PRO A 7 -26.41 -33.78 -8.08
C PRO A 7 -25.80 -34.34 -6.79
N SER A 8 -25.99 -35.65 -6.55
CA SER A 8 -25.32 -36.34 -5.45
C SER A 8 -23.81 -36.39 -5.68
N GLY A 9 -23.01 -36.22 -4.63
CA GLY A 9 -21.57 -36.20 -4.75
C GLY A 9 -20.83 -35.73 -3.51
N THR A 10 -19.49 -35.81 -3.59
CA THR A 10 -18.62 -35.27 -2.55
C THR A 10 -18.63 -33.74 -2.62
N VAL A 11 -19.06 -33.12 -1.52
CA VAL A 11 -19.14 -31.66 -1.38
C VAL A 11 -17.86 -31.14 -0.73
N THR A 12 -17.23 -30.14 -1.34
CA THR A 12 -16.02 -29.50 -0.77
C THR A 12 -16.05 -27.98 -0.96
N ALA A 13 -15.26 -27.28 -0.15
CA ALA A 13 -15.00 -25.86 -0.31
C ALA A 13 -13.49 -25.57 -0.22
N ASP A 14 -13.02 -24.62 -1.02
CA ASP A 14 -11.62 -24.23 -1.07
C ASP A 14 -11.44 -22.76 -1.43
N VAL A 15 -10.28 -22.21 -1.05
CA VAL A 15 -9.82 -20.91 -1.54
C VAL A 15 -9.33 -21.12 -2.98
N LEU A 16 -10.16 -20.72 -3.96
CA LEU A 16 -9.80 -20.80 -5.36
C LEU A 16 -8.55 -19.95 -5.64
N TRP A 17 -8.57 -18.71 -5.15
CA TRP A 17 -7.44 -17.81 -5.15
C TRP A 17 -7.55 -16.75 -4.05
N GLU A 18 -6.42 -16.26 -3.57
CA GLU A 18 -6.24 -15.08 -2.71
C GLU A 18 -5.10 -14.21 -3.28
N ASP A 19 -5.23 -12.87 -3.19
CA ASP A 19 -4.23 -11.91 -3.70
C ASP A 19 -3.11 -11.59 -2.71
N VAL A 20 -3.32 -11.90 -1.44
CA VAL A 20 -2.32 -11.85 -0.39
C VAL A 20 -2.17 -13.25 0.19
N HIS A 21 -0.97 -13.83 0.09
CA HIS A 21 -0.72 -15.19 0.58
C HIS A 21 -1.06 -15.34 2.07
N GLY A 22 -1.91 -16.30 2.40
CA GLY A 22 -2.39 -16.53 3.77
C GLY A 22 -3.32 -15.45 4.30
N LEU A 23 -4.06 -14.76 3.42
CA LEU A 23 -5.21 -13.93 3.81
C LEU A 23 -6.26 -14.80 4.47
N ILE A 24 -6.55 -15.96 3.86
CA ILE A 24 -7.41 -16.99 4.44
C ILE A 24 -6.54 -18.04 5.14
N LYS A 25 -6.82 -18.30 6.41
CA LYS A 25 -6.18 -19.36 7.22
C LYS A 25 -6.73 -20.75 6.84
N ALA A 26 -6.67 -21.09 5.56
CA ALA A 26 -7.12 -22.37 5.02
C ALA A 26 -6.21 -23.53 5.46
N ASN A 27 -6.75 -24.75 5.38
CA ASN A 27 -6.03 -25.99 5.66
C ASN A 27 -5.08 -26.37 4.50
N ALA A 28 -4.50 -27.57 4.57
CA ALA A 28 -3.72 -28.12 3.47
C ALA A 28 -4.51 -28.09 2.14
N ASN A 29 -3.80 -27.81 1.04
CA ASN A 29 -4.37 -27.68 -0.31
C ASN A 29 -5.49 -26.62 -0.42
N TYR A 30 -5.45 -25.57 0.42
CA TYR A 30 -6.44 -24.49 0.43
C TYR A 30 -7.88 -24.92 0.79
N SER A 31 -8.05 -26.09 1.40
CA SER A 31 -9.36 -26.59 1.81
C SER A 31 -9.96 -25.79 2.98
N LEU A 32 -11.29 -25.71 2.99
CA LEU A 32 -12.10 -25.03 4.01
C LEU A 32 -13.09 -26.00 4.65
N GLU A 33 -13.45 -25.70 5.90
CA GLU A 33 -14.42 -26.48 6.66
C GLU A 33 -15.85 -26.13 6.21
N ILE A 34 -16.68 -27.14 5.96
CA ILE A 34 -18.12 -27.00 5.81
C ILE A 34 -18.76 -27.52 7.09
N VAL A 35 -19.58 -26.69 7.72
CA VAL A 35 -20.32 -27.02 8.95
C VAL A 35 -21.81 -27.16 8.63
N GLY A 36 -22.51 -28.06 9.32
CA GLY A 36 -23.92 -28.36 9.03
C GLY A 36 -24.12 -29.26 7.82
N THR A 37 -25.37 -29.46 7.43
CA THR A 37 -25.78 -30.35 6.33
C THR A 37 -27.03 -29.81 5.64
N GLY A 38 -27.22 -30.13 4.36
CA GLY A 38 -28.40 -29.68 3.62
C GLY A 38 -28.43 -28.16 3.44
N GLU A 39 -29.61 -27.57 3.63
CA GLU A 39 -29.83 -26.12 3.51
C GLU A 39 -29.17 -25.31 4.63
N ASP A 40 -28.89 -25.94 5.78
CA ASP A 40 -28.22 -25.31 6.93
C ASP A 40 -26.69 -25.30 6.83
N ALA A 41 -26.12 -25.84 5.74
CA ALA A 41 -24.68 -25.95 5.57
C ALA A 41 -24.02 -24.58 5.34
N LYS A 42 -22.90 -24.32 6.01
CA LYS A 42 -22.13 -23.06 5.90
C LYS A 42 -20.66 -23.36 5.66
N ILE A 43 -20.01 -22.54 4.83
CA ILE A 43 -18.55 -22.58 4.62
C ILE A 43 -17.90 -21.67 5.67
N LYS A 44 -17.00 -22.21 6.47
CA LYS A 44 -16.27 -21.44 7.49
C LYS A 44 -15.00 -20.85 6.89
N ILE A 45 -14.88 -19.52 6.93
CA ILE A 45 -13.80 -18.76 6.29
C ILE A 45 -12.98 -18.03 7.36
N PRO A 46 -11.88 -18.63 7.87
CA PRO A 46 -11.03 -17.97 8.85
C PRO A 46 -10.09 -16.95 8.20
N ILE A 47 -10.18 -15.69 8.62
CA ILE A 47 -9.38 -14.57 8.08
C ILE A 47 -8.16 -14.32 8.96
N ASN A 48 -7.00 -14.07 8.35
CA ASN A 48 -5.88 -13.44 9.04
C ASN A 48 -6.15 -11.93 9.15
N LYS A 49 -6.64 -11.48 10.31
CA LYS A 49 -7.04 -10.08 10.50
C LYS A 49 -5.87 -9.08 10.47
N SER A 50 -4.61 -9.54 10.40
CA SER A 50 -3.45 -8.65 10.24
C SER A 50 -3.12 -8.39 8.76
N LYS A 51 -4.02 -8.79 7.85
CA LYS A 51 -3.90 -8.65 6.40
C LYS A 51 -5.22 -8.17 5.83
N GLU A 52 -5.11 -7.44 4.73
CA GLU A 52 -6.23 -6.96 3.92
C GLU A 52 -6.01 -7.39 2.47
N GLY A 53 -7.11 -7.67 1.78
CA GLY A 53 -7.06 -8.17 0.41
C GLY A 53 -8.35 -8.86 -0.01
N ASN A 54 -8.21 -9.69 -1.05
CA ASN A 54 -9.32 -10.33 -1.74
C ASN A 54 -9.08 -11.83 -1.89
N ALA A 55 -10.16 -12.59 -1.80
CA ALA A 55 -10.16 -14.00 -2.13
C ALA A 55 -11.44 -14.42 -2.86
N VAL A 56 -11.37 -15.50 -3.62
CA VAL A 56 -12.55 -16.19 -4.15
C VAL A 56 -12.62 -17.58 -3.54
N ILE A 57 -13.77 -17.90 -2.97
CA ILE A 57 -14.07 -19.20 -2.36
C ILE A 57 -14.91 -20.00 -3.34
N ALA A 58 -14.51 -21.23 -3.65
CA ALA A 58 -15.25 -22.12 -4.53
C ALA A 58 -16.00 -23.18 -3.72
N PHE A 59 -17.26 -23.44 -4.08
CA PHE A 59 -18.04 -24.59 -3.63
C PHE A 59 -18.14 -25.61 -4.74
N ARG A 60 -17.81 -26.86 -4.43
CA ARG A 60 -17.69 -27.94 -5.40
C ARG A 60 -18.54 -29.14 -5.08
N ILE A 61 -18.98 -29.81 -6.14
CA ILE A 61 -19.59 -31.14 -6.09
C ILE A 61 -18.81 -32.03 -7.07
N ASN A 62 -18.24 -33.13 -6.58
CA ASN A 62 -17.39 -34.04 -7.37
C ASN A 62 -16.24 -33.32 -8.11
N GLY A 63 -15.67 -32.28 -7.47
CA GLY A 63 -14.56 -31.49 -8.01
C GLY A 63 -14.94 -30.35 -8.95
N GLU A 64 -16.18 -30.30 -9.44
CA GLU A 64 -16.69 -29.24 -10.31
C GLU A 64 -17.20 -28.04 -9.48
N ILE A 65 -16.95 -26.81 -9.92
CA ILE A 65 -17.41 -25.59 -9.24
C ILE A 65 -18.88 -25.36 -9.57
N PHE A 66 -19.72 -25.30 -8.54
CA PHE A 66 -21.15 -24.99 -8.64
C PHE A 66 -21.47 -23.55 -8.27
N TRP A 67 -20.64 -22.94 -7.42
CA TRP A 67 -20.74 -21.53 -7.08
C TRP A 67 -19.43 -21.01 -6.49
N SER A 68 -19.31 -19.69 -6.42
CA SER A 68 -18.18 -19.02 -5.81
C SER A 68 -18.58 -17.68 -5.19
N TRP A 69 -17.85 -17.26 -4.16
CA TRP A 69 -18.03 -15.98 -3.47
C TRP A 69 -16.75 -15.18 -3.47
N HIS A 70 -16.86 -13.88 -3.69
CA HIS A 70 -15.78 -12.92 -3.43
C HIS A 70 -15.79 -12.55 -1.95
N VAL A 71 -14.67 -12.76 -1.28
CA VAL A 71 -14.39 -12.29 0.07
C VAL A 71 -13.48 -11.08 -0.03
N TRP A 72 -13.94 -9.94 0.50
CA TRP A 72 -13.23 -8.68 0.52
C TRP A 72 -12.94 -8.28 1.96
N VAL A 73 -11.65 -8.30 2.34
CA VAL A 73 -11.17 -7.95 3.67
C VAL A 73 -10.55 -6.57 3.61
N THR A 74 -11.21 -5.60 4.22
CA THR A 74 -10.89 -4.16 4.17
C THR A 74 -11.43 -3.46 5.42
N GLU A 75 -10.95 -2.24 5.69
CA GLU A 75 -11.68 -1.25 6.50
C GLU A 75 -13.09 -0.99 5.96
N ASP A 76 -13.96 -0.43 6.82
CA ASP A 76 -15.38 -0.15 6.49
C ASP A 76 -15.53 0.78 5.28
N PRO A 77 -16.08 0.29 4.14
CA PRO A 77 -16.24 1.09 2.93
C PRO A 77 -17.49 1.98 2.94
N SER A 78 -18.27 2.01 4.03
CA SER A 78 -19.57 2.70 4.09
C SER A 78 -19.49 4.24 4.17
N ASN A 79 -18.29 4.80 4.34
CA ASN A 79 -18.05 6.23 4.58
C ASN A 79 -18.08 7.13 3.31
N GLY A 80 -18.67 6.66 2.21
CA GLY A 80 -18.65 7.39 0.94
C GLY A 80 -19.61 8.57 0.84
N SER A 81 -19.78 9.09 -0.37
CA SER A 81 -20.65 10.24 -0.65
C SER A 81 -22.16 9.92 -0.50
N SER A 82 -22.99 10.91 -0.19
CA SER A 82 -24.46 10.84 -0.29
C SER A 82 -25.01 11.52 -1.56
N TYR A 83 -24.16 11.83 -2.53
CA TYR A 83 -24.54 12.55 -3.73
C TYR A 83 -25.44 11.73 -4.65
N LYS A 84 -26.47 12.43 -5.13
CA LYS A 84 -27.36 12.01 -6.22
C LYS A 84 -27.21 13.00 -7.37
N SER A 85 -26.86 12.48 -8.55
CA SER A 85 -26.85 13.23 -9.81
C SER A 85 -28.25 13.71 -10.18
N PHE A 86 -29.26 12.86 -9.97
CA PHE A 86 -30.68 13.21 -10.07
C PHE A 86 -31.32 13.14 -8.68
N PRO A 87 -31.71 14.27 -8.06
CA PRO A 87 -32.28 14.26 -6.70
C PRO A 87 -33.55 13.40 -6.55
N GLY A 88 -34.34 13.28 -7.63
CA GLY A 88 -35.64 12.62 -7.67
C GLY A 88 -35.61 11.11 -7.92
N VAL A 89 -34.51 10.41 -7.63
CA VAL A 89 -34.48 8.93 -7.75
C VAL A 89 -35.57 8.28 -6.90
N LYS A 90 -36.24 7.27 -7.47
CA LYS A 90 -37.35 6.55 -6.85
C LYS A 90 -37.04 5.08 -6.69
N ARG A 91 -37.75 4.39 -5.78
CA ARG A 91 -37.75 2.92 -5.63
C ARG A 91 -39.15 2.36 -5.75
N LYS A 92 -39.27 1.08 -6.11
CA LYS A 92 -40.51 0.31 -6.09
C LYS A 92 -40.46 -0.78 -5.02
N LYS A 93 -41.38 -0.72 -4.06
CA LYS A 93 -41.52 -1.74 -3.00
C LYS A 93 -42.19 -3.02 -3.54
N SER A 94 -42.10 -4.10 -2.76
CA SER A 94 -42.74 -5.38 -3.05
C SER A 94 -44.27 -5.27 -3.22
N ASP A 95 -44.92 -4.33 -2.52
CA ASP A 95 -46.35 -4.01 -2.65
C ASP A 95 -46.73 -3.19 -3.90
N GLY A 96 -45.73 -2.79 -4.70
CA GLY A 96 -45.90 -1.98 -5.90
C GLY A 96 -45.82 -0.48 -5.69
N THR A 97 -45.73 0.01 -4.45
CA THR A 97 -45.61 1.44 -4.13
C THR A 97 -44.33 2.02 -4.70
N VAL A 98 -44.45 3.17 -5.37
CA VAL A 98 -43.31 3.95 -5.88
C VAL A 98 -43.13 5.21 -5.05
N GLU A 99 -41.94 5.41 -4.51
CA GLU A 99 -41.61 6.59 -3.70
C GLU A 99 -40.20 7.11 -3.99
N VAL A 100 -39.96 8.38 -3.68
CA VAL A 100 -38.61 8.97 -3.73
C VAL A 100 -37.75 8.36 -2.62
N ILE A 101 -36.50 8.01 -2.94
CA ILE A 101 -35.57 7.47 -1.94
C ILE A 101 -35.10 8.61 -1.02
N PRO A 102 -35.32 8.51 0.30
CA PRO A 102 -34.86 9.52 1.25
C PRO A 102 -33.33 9.69 1.23
N ASP A 103 -32.84 10.90 1.44
CA ASP A 103 -31.39 11.20 1.43
C ASP A 103 -30.62 10.41 2.50
N SER A 104 -31.25 10.13 3.64
CA SER A 104 -30.69 9.30 4.73
C SER A 104 -30.48 7.83 4.34
N GLU A 105 -31.15 7.37 3.29
CA GLU A 105 -31.09 5.99 2.80
C GLU A 105 -30.17 5.85 1.58
N TRP A 106 -29.63 6.94 1.06
CA TRP A 106 -28.72 6.95 -0.08
C TRP A 106 -27.27 7.15 0.34
N LYS A 107 -26.38 6.26 -0.12
CA LYS A 107 -24.96 6.32 0.20
C LYS A 107 -24.15 5.57 -0.86
N TRP A 108 -22.98 6.08 -1.18
CA TRP A 108 -21.95 5.40 -1.97
C TRP A 108 -20.96 4.71 -1.05
N MET A 109 -20.33 3.64 -1.55
CA MET A 109 -19.06 3.22 -0.97
C MET A 109 -18.00 4.30 -1.21
N ASP A 110 -17.07 4.45 -0.27
CA ASP A 110 -15.95 5.39 -0.39
C ASP A 110 -14.89 4.94 -1.42
N ARG A 111 -14.90 3.66 -1.79
CA ARG A 111 -13.95 3.00 -2.69
C ARG A 111 -14.62 2.04 -3.68
N ASN A 112 -13.83 1.56 -4.64
CA ASN A 112 -14.27 0.55 -5.59
C ASN A 112 -14.28 -0.84 -4.95
N LEU A 113 -15.12 -1.74 -5.45
CA LEU A 113 -15.23 -3.11 -4.96
C LEU A 113 -13.89 -3.84 -5.10
N GLY A 114 -13.41 -4.41 -3.99
CA GLY A 114 -12.12 -5.10 -3.90
C GLY A 114 -10.90 -4.19 -3.71
N ALA A 115 -11.07 -2.86 -3.64
CA ALA A 115 -10.00 -1.94 -3.25
C ALA A 115 -9.80 -1.98 -1.73
N ILE A 116 -8.57 -1.87 -1.23
CA ILE A 116 -8.35 -1.83 0.23
C ILE A 116 -8.13 -0.41 0.77
N SER A 117 -8.13 0.60 -0.11
CA SER A 117 -8.04 2.01 0.26
C SER A 117 -8.86 2.90 -0.66
N SER A 118 -9.46 3.95 -0.11
CA SER A 118 -10.16 5.01 -0.85
C SER A 118 -9.23 6.17 -1.23
N SER A 119 -7.99 6.18 -0.75
CA SER A 119 -7.05 7.30 -0.90
C SER A 119 -6.22 7.22 -2.18
N MET A 120 -6.08 8.33 -2.90
CA MET A 120 -5.18 8.43 -4.07
C MET A 120 -3.72 8.71 -3.71
N THR A 121 -3.47 9.20 -2.50
CA THR A 121 -2.15 9.71 -2.07
C THR A 121 -1.75 9.29 -0.66
N GLY A 122 -2.65 8.66 0.09
CA GLY A 122 -2.43 8.16 1.46
C GLY A 122 -1.74 6.79 1.49
N THR A 123 -1.91 6.06 2.58
CA THR A 123 -1.54 4.64 2.66
C THR A 123 -2.36 3.81 1.67
N GLU A 124 -1.74 2.75 1.16
CA GLU A 124 -2.31 1.82 0.19
C GLU A 124 -2.78 2.51 -1.11
N TRP A 125 -2.17 3.65 -1.46
CA TRP A 125 -2.47 4.41 -2.69
C TRP A 125 -2.27 3.60 -3.98
N ASN A 126 -1.47 2.53 -3.91
CA ASN A 126 -1.24 1.61 -5.03
C ASN A 126 -2.28 0.48 -5.13
N ARG A 127 -3.08 0.25 -4.09
CA ARG A 127 -4.12 -0.79 -3.99
C ARG A 127 -5.55 -0.20 -3.91
N ASN A 128 -5.73 1.00 -4.45
CA ASN A 128 -7.00 1.74 -4.46
C ASN A 128 -7.88 1.56 -5.72
N GLY A 129 -7.41 0.81 -6.71
CA GLY A 129 -8.12 0.63 -7.99
C GLY A 129 -9.32 -0.33 -7.93
N GLY A 130 -9.24 -1.36 -7.08
CA GLY A 130 -10.25 -2.43 -6.98
C GLY A 130 -10.00 -3.59 -7.95
N LEU A 131 -10.96 -4.53 -7.99
CA LEU A 131 -10.96 -5.66 -8.92
C LEU A 131 -11.82 -5.34 -10.14
N LEU A 132 -11.62 -6.09 -11.23
CA LEU A 132 -12.37 -5.92 -12.47
C LEU A 132 -13.44 -7.01 -12.63
N TYR A 133 -14.52 -6.69 -13.33
CA TYR A 133 -15.64 -7.61 -13.58
C TYR A 133 -16.06 -7.51 -15.04
N GLN A 134 -16.32 -8.63 -15.72
CA GLN A 134 -17.07 -8.57 -16.99
C GLN A 134 -18.52 -8.28 -16.67
N TRP A 135 -19.16 -7.46 -17.51
CA TRP A 135 -20.52 -6.98 -17.22
C TRP A 135 -21.49 -8.16 -17.04
N GLY A 136 -22.28 -8.16 -15.99
CA GLY A 136 -23.24 -9.24 -15.68
C GLY A 136 -22.66 -10.46 -14.94
N ARG A 137 -21.38 -10.45 -14.54
CA ARG A 137 -20.76 -11.52 -13.72
C ARG A 137 -20.58 -11.11 -12.27
N LYS A 138 -20.61 -12.10 -11.37
CA LYS A 138 -20.32 -11.91 -9.94
C LYS A 138 -18.84 -12.07 -9.58
N ASP A 139 -18.06 -12.75 -10.43
CA ASP A 139 -16.70 -13.19 -10.09
C ASP A 139 -15.66 -12.14 -10.49
N PRO A 140 -14.76 -11.75 -9.58
CA PRO A 140 -13.74 -10.75 -9.86
C PRO A 140 -12.54 -11.29 -10.63
N ILE A 141 -11.95 -10.39 -11.41
CA ILE A 141 -10.70 -10.55 -12.16
C ILE A 141 -9.65 -9.60 -11.56
N PRO A 142 -8.58 -10.12 -10.93
CA PRO A 142 -7.51 -9.31 -10.38
C PRO A 142 -6.66 -8.68 -11.51
N PRO A 143 -6.30 -7.39 -11.41
CA PRO A 143 -5.37 -6.76 -12.34
C PRO A 143 -3.99 -7.41 -12.41
N LEU A 144 -3.52 -8.04 -11.32
CA LEU A 144 -2.17 -8.63 -11.17
C LEU A 144 -1.02 -7.62 -11.32
N VAL A 145 -1.35 -6.33 -11.35
CA VAL A 145 -0.44 -5.19 -11.29
C VAL A 145 -1.13 -4.07 -10.50
N MET A 146 -0.40 -3.48 -9.55
CA MET A 146 -0.83 -2.34 -8.75
C MET A 146 -0.33 -1.04 -9.37
N LYS A 147 -0.87 0.09 -8.91
CA LYS A 147 -0.38 1.42 -9.33
C LYS A 147 1.10 1.58 -8.96
N GLY A 148 1.85 2.30 -9.79
CA GLY A 148 3.32 2.34 -9.70
C GLY A 148 4.02 1.17 -10.41
N GLY A 149 3.26 0.20 -10.92
CA GLY A 149 3.79 -0.91 -11.72
C GLY A 149 4.29 -2.09 -10.88
N ASP A 150 3.84 -2.23 -9.64
CA ASP A 150 4.16 -3.38 -8.79
C ASP A 150 3.35 -4.60 -9.22
N PHE A 151 4.00 -5.65 -9.71
CA PHE A 151 3.33 -6.89 -10.13
C PHE A 151 3.14 -7.81 -8.93
N TYR A 152 1.97 -8.42 -8.82
CA TYR A 152 1.67 -9.43 -7.80
C TYR A 152 1.09 -10.70 -8.44
N GLU A 153 1.00 -11.76 -7.66
CA GLU A 153 0.36 -13.02 -8.05
C GLU A 153 -0.83 -13.31 -7.15
N VAL A 154 -1.81 -14.05 -7.65
CA VAL A 154 -2.79 -14.71 -6.79
C VAL A 154 -2.40 -16.17 -6.61
N SER A 155 -2.76 -16.76 -5.46
CA SER A 155 -2.50 -18.16 -5.16
C SER A 155 -3.72 -18.86 -4.56
N GLY A 156 -3.95 -20.11 -4.89
CA GLY A 156 -5.00 -20.92 -4.27
C GLY A 156 -5.02 -22.35 -4.81
N SER A 157 -6.18 -23.01 -4.73
CA SER A 157 -6.39 -24.32 -5.35
C SER A 157 -6.21 -24.30 -6.87
N ILE A 158 -6.34 -23.12 -7.51
CA ILE A 158 -6.07 -22.92 -8.94
C ILE A 158 -4.57 -22.88 -9.29
N GLY A 159 -3.69 -22.94 -8.29
CA GLY A 159 -2.26 -22.70 -8.44
C GLY A 159 -1.89 -21.22 -8.30
N ARG A 160 -0.78 -20.81 -8.90
CA ARG A 160 -0.30 -19.41 -8.89
C ARG A 160 -0.53 -18.78 -10.24
N ILE A 161 -1.16 -17.61 -10.28
CA ILE A 161 -1.48 -16.90 -11.53
C ILE A 161 -0.78 -15.54 -11.54
N ARG A 162 -0.07 -15.25 -12.64
CA ARG A 162 0.71 -14.02 -12.82
C ARG A 162 0.26 -13.24 -14.05
N HIS A 163 0.43 -11.93 -13.99
CA HIS A 163 0.23 -11.04 -15.13
C HIS A 163 1.12 -11.49 -16.30
N ARG A 164 0.64 -11.39 -17.55
CA ARG A 164 1.37 -11.78 -18.76
C ARG A 164 2.74 -11.09 -18.92
N GLY A 165 2.88 -9.90 -18.34
CA GLY A 165 4.11 -9.11 -18.35
C GLY A 165 5.16 -9.57 -17.36
N ALA A 166 4.86 -10.56 -16.50
CA ALA A 166 5.84 -11.15 -15.60
C ALA A 166 6.97 -11.82 -16.40
N LYS A 167 8.20 -11.81 -15.86
CA LYS A 167 9.36 -12.48 -16.50
C LYS A 167 9.77 -13.78 -15.82
N ASN A 168 9.13 -14.12 -14.71
CA ASN A 168 9.25 -15.40 -14.05
C ASN A 168 7.87 -16.10 -14.05
N PHE A 169 7.81 -17.32 -14.58
CA PHE A 169 6.62 -18.20 -14.54
C PHE A 169 6.93 -19.56 -13.90
N THR A 170 8.03 -19.68 -13.16
CA THR A 170 8.33 -20.90 -12.41
C THR A 170 7.19 -21.16 -11.41
N ASN A 171 6.55 -22.33 -11.52
CA ASN A 171 5.39 -22.74 -10.73
C ASN A 171 4.16 -21.80 -10.83
N ALA A 172 4.05 -21.03 -11.91
CA ALA A 172 2.95 -20.11 -12.13
C ALA A 172 2.42 -20.17 -13.56
N THR A 173 1.15 -19.85 -13.73
CA THR A 173 0.46 -19.79 -15.01
C THR A 173 0.25 -18.35 -15.43
N ASN A 174 0.45 -18.08 -16.72
CA ASN A 174 0.09 -16.79 -17.31
C ASN A 174 -1.44 -16.64 -17.32
N PHE A 175 -1.95 -15.53 -16.79
CA PHE A 175 -3.37 -15.20 -16.79
C PHE A 175 -4.03 -15.35 -18.17
N ASP A 176 -3.33 -15.05 -19.25
CA ASP A 176 -3.86 -15.17 -20.62
C ASP A 176 -4.27 -16.61 -20.98
N ASN A 177 -3.64 -17.61 -20.37
CA ASN A 177 -3.96 -19.02 -20.58
C ASN A 177 -5.29 -19.44 -19.92
N LEU A 178 -5.85 -18.60 -19.04
CA LEU A 178 -7.13 -18.88 -18.38
C LEU A 178 -8.33 -18.43 -19.22
N ARG A 179 -8.13 -17.61 -20.26
CA ARG A 179 -9.21 -17.08 -21.09
C ARG A 179 -9.98 -18.22 -21.79
N GLN A 180 -11.30 -18.09 -21.83
CA GLN A 180 -12.19 -19.03 -22.51
C GLN A 180 -12.70 -18.43 -23.81
N PHE A 181 -12.64 -19.20 -24.89
CA PHE A 181 -13.16 -18.82 -26.19
C PHE A 181 -14.22 -19.82 -26.63
N VAL A 182 -15.47 -19.36 -26.75
CA VAL A 182 -16.62 -20.18 -27.14
C VAL A 182 -16.95 -19.90 -28.60
N LEU A 183 -17.13 -20.93 -29.42
CA LEU A 183 -17.57 -20.77 -30.81
C LEU A 183 -19.01 -20.24 -30.87
N LEU A 184 -19.30 -19.37 -31.83
CA LEU A 184 -20.58 -18.67 -31.98
C LEU A 184 -21.79 -19.62 -31.99
N SER A 185 -21.68 -20.76 -32.67
CA SER A 185 -22.69 -21.82 -32.75
C SER A 185 -23.05 -22.43 -31.38
N ASN A 186 -22.14 -22.38 -30.41
CA ASN A 186 -22.32 -22.93 -29.06
C ASN A 186 -22.55 -21.85 -27.98
N ALA A 187 -22.36 -20.58 -28.33
CA ALA A 187 -22.44 -19.44 -27.43
C ALA A 187 -23.91 -19.07 -27.14
N THR A 188 -24.55 -19.82 -26.25
CA THR A 188 -25.89 -19.51 -25.72
C THR A 188 -25.81 -18.98 -24.29
N VAL A 189 -26.80 -18.17 -23.88
CA VAL A 189 -26.90 -17.63 -22.50
C VAL A 189 -26.74 -18.73 -21.45
N ASN A 190 -27.48 -19.83 -21.58
CA ASN A 190 -27.42 -20.92 -20.60
C ASN A 190 -26.03 -21.56 -20.53
N ASN A 191 -25.41 -21.85 -21.68
CA ASN A 191 -24.09 -22.48 -21.72
C ASN A 191 -23.02 -21.56 -21.11
N ASN A 192 -23.02 -20.30 -21.50
CA ASN A 192 -21.96 -19.37 -21.11
C ASN A 192 -22.11 -18.92 -19.65
N ILE A 193 -23.33 -18.81 -19.10
CA ILE A 193 -23.54 -18.60 -17.66
C ILE A 193 -23.00 -19.79 -16.86
N GLN A 194 -23.26 -21.03 -17.30
CA GLN A 194 -22.68 -22.21 -16.64
C GLN A 194 -21.16 -22.23 -16.74
N LEU A 195 -20.60 -21.88 -17.91
CA LEU A 195 -19.15 -21.78 -18.11
C LEU A 195 -18.52 -20.75 -17.17
N ALA A 196 -19.15 -19.59 -16.99
CA ALA A 196 -18.70 -18.53 -16.09
C ALA A 196 -18.64 -18.98 -14.63
N ILE A 197 -19.67 -19.69 -14.16
CA ILE A 197 -19.71 -20.24 -12.80
C ILE A 197 -18.58 -21.26 -12.60
N LYS A 198 -18.33 -22.12 -13.59
CA LYS A 198 -17.27 -23.13 -13.54
C LYS A 198 -15.86 -22.53 -13.62
N ASN A 199 -15.72 -21.30 -14.12
CA ASN A 199 -14.43 -20.64 -14.34
C ASN A 199 -14.41 -19.20 -13.76
N PRO A 200 -14.43 -19.02 -12.42
CA PRO A 200 -14.55 -17.70 -11.81
C PRO A 200 -13.45 -16.70 -12.22
N LEU A 201 -12.20 -17.17 -12.38
CA LEU A 201 -11.05 -16.31 -12.71
C LEU A 201 -10.83 -16.08 -14.23
N SER A 202 -11.64 -16.71 -15.09
CA SER A 202 -11.44 -16.66 -16.54
C SER A 202 -12.27 -15.58 -17.20
N LEU A 203 -11.68 -14.77 -18.10
CA LEU A 203 -12.46 -13.96 -19.04
C LEU A 203 -13.06 -14.86 -20.12
N ILE A 204 -14.33 -14.62 -20.48
CA ILE A 204 -15.04 -15.37 -21.52
C ILE A 204 -15.25 -14.49 -22.75
N TYR A 205 -14.98 -15.05 -23.93
CA TYR A 205 -15.19 -14.42 -25.22
C TYR A 205 -15.90 -15.35 -26.20
N VAL A 206 -16.60 -14.77 -27.18
CA VAL A 206 -17.24 -15.52 -28.26
C VAL A 206 -16.46 -15.31 -29.54
N ASN A 207 -15.98 -16.41 -30.12
CA ASN A 207 -15.28 -16.43 -31.40
C ASN A 207 -16.19 -16.88 -32.53
N LYS A 208 -15.79 -16.58 -33.77
CA LYS A 208 -16.39 -17.16 -34.98
C LYS A 208 -16.29 -18.69 -34.94
N ASP A 209 -17.14 -19.39 -35.69
CA ASP A 209 -17.18 -20.86 -35.70
C ASP A 209 -15.90 -21.50 -36.29
N ASP A 210 -15.19 -20.79 -37.16
CA ASP A 210 -13.87 -21.18 -37.64
C ASP A 210 -12.72 -20.84 -36.66
N ASN A 211 -13.06 -20.26 -35.50
CA ASN A 211 -12.16 -19.80 -34.46
C ASN A 211 -11.14 -18.74 -34.90
N SER A 212 -11.40 -18.01 -36.00
CA SER A 212 -10.47 -17.01 -36.56
C SER A 212 -10.40 -15.67 -35.79
N GLY A 213 -11.11 -15.56 -34.66
CA GLY A 213 -11.14 -14.38 -33.80
C GLY A 213 -12.55 -14.05 -33.29
N PRO A 214 -12.75 -12.89 -32.64
CA PRO A 214 -14.02 -12.50 -32.03
C PRO A 214 -15.18 -12.51 -33.04
N ALA A 215 -16.36 -12.94 -32.58
CA ALA A 215 -17.59 -12.93 -33.34
C ALA A 215 -18.28 -11.56 -33.24
N TYR A 216 -18.87 -11.14 -34.36
CA TYR A 216 -19.58 -9.87 -34.49
C TYR A 216 -20.92 -10.09 -35.19
N TYR A 217 -21.96 -9.39 -34.75
CA TYR A 217 -23.23 -9.37 -35.46
C TYR A 217 -23.05 -8.68 -36.81
N ASN A 218 -23.51 -9.34 -37.88
CA ASN A 218 -23.44 -8.82 -39.25
C ASN A 218 -22.01 -8.38 -39.67
N ASN A 219 -20.97 -8.98 -39.08
CA ASN A 219 -19.56 -8.59 -39.25
C ASN A 219 -19.23 -7.12 -38.91
N ASN A 220 -20.05 -6.45 -38.10
CA ASN A 220 -19.82 -5.06 -37.67
C ASN A 220 -18.98 -5.04 -36.38
N THR A 221 -17.80 -4.45 -36.42
CA THR A 221 -16.84 -4.39 -35.30
C THR A 221 -17.36 -3.63 -34.07
N ASN A 222 -18.40 -2.80 -34.23
CA ASN A 222 -19.09 -2.13 -33.12
C ASN A 222 -20.09 -3.05 -32.41
N LEU A 223 -20.45 -4.20 -33.00
CA LEU A 223 -21.47 -5.12 -32.52
C LEU A 223 -20.84 -6.48 -32.15
N MET A 224 -19.85 -6.46 -31.27
CA MET A 224 -19.23 -7.68 -30.75
C MET A 224 -20.25 -8.51 -29.98
N VAL A 225 -20.28 -9.82 -30.22
CA VAL A 225 -21.19 -10.71 -29.50
C VAL A 225 -20.82 -10.71 -28.01
N ASN A 226 -21.83 -10.53 -27.15
CA ASN A 226 -21.67 -10.53 -25.70
C ASN A 226 -20.99 -11.83 -25.22
N TRP A 227 -20.23 -11.77 -24.13
CA TRP A 227 -19.59 -12.97 -23.56
C TRP A 227 -20.61 -14.05 -23.17
N PHE A 228 -21.84 -13.66 -22.83
CA PHE A 228 -22.94 -14.57 -22.51
C PHE A 228 -23.67 -15.12 -23.76
N GLY A 229 -23.27 -14.73 -24.98
CA GLY A 229 -23.81 -15.30 -26.22
C GLY A 229 -25.25 -14.90 -26.54
N LYS A 230 -25.95 -15.75 -27.30
CA LYS A 230 -27.31 -15.52 -27.81
C LYS A 230 -28.38 -16.20 -26.96
N SER A 231 -29.59 -15.66 -27.00
CA SER A 231 -30.78 -16.26 -26.38
C SER A 231 -31.70 -16.86 -27.44
N SER A 232 -32.34 -17.99 -27.13
CA SER A 232 -33.42 -18.56 -27.94
C SER A 232 -34.79 -17.95 -27.64
N THR A 233 -34.92 -17.23 -26.52
CA THR A 233 -36.19 -16.65 -26.04
C THR A 233 -36.25 -15.13 -26.16
N ILE A 234 -35.10 -14.47 -26.28
CA ILE A 234 -34.96 -13.01 -26.37
C ILE A 234 -34.17 -12.68 -27.64
N THR A 235 -34.66 -11.76 -28.45
CA THR A 235 -33.96 -11.32 -29.67
C THR A 235 -32.69 -10.54 -29.33
N ASP A 236 -31.71 -10.51 -30.24
CA ASP A 236 -30.38 -9.91 -29.97
C ASP A 236 -30.44 -8.43 -29.56
N ASN A 237 -31.41 -7.66 -30.06
CA ASN A 237 -31.63 -6.25 -29.68
C ASN A 237 -32.31 -6.06 -28.31
N ARG A 238 -32.78 -7.14 -27.70
CA ARG A 238 -33.47 -7.18 -26.40
C ARG A 238 -32.66 -7.87 -25.31
N LEU A 239 -31.40 -8.26 -25.58
CA LEU A 239 -30.55 -8.96 -24.60
C LEU A 239 -30.31 -8.17 -23.30
N SER A 240 -30.51 -6.85 -23.30
CA SER A 240 -30.53 -6.03 -22.08
C SER A 240 -31.59 -6.48 -21.06
N GLU A 241 -32.68 -7.12 -21.51
CA GLU A 241 -33.76 -7.64 -20.65
C GLU A 241 -33.34 -8.87 -19.82
N LEU A 242 -32.15 -9.44 -20.05
CA LEU A 242 -31.58 -10.47 -19.17
C LEU A 242 -31.36 -9.95 -17.74
N ASN A 243 -31.19 -8.63 -17.57
CA ASN A 243 -31.15 -7.93 -16.29
C ASN A 243 -30.18 -8.54 -15.25
N LEU A 244 -28.96 -8.91 -15.67
CA LEU A 244 -28.01 -9.63 -14.81
C LEU A 244 -27.59 -8.83 -13.57
N TRP A 245 -27.52 -7.50 -13.61
CA TRP A 245 -27.08 -6.65 -12.48
C TRP A 245 -28.18 -5.71 -11.94
N SER A 246 -29.45 -6.06 -12.09
CA SER A 246 -30.59 -5.25 -11.60
C SER A 246 -30.59 -3.81 -12.10
N ASP A 247 -30.57 -3.69 -13.42
CA ASP A 247 -30.91 -2.46 -14.13
C ASP A 247 -32.30 -1.96 -13.73
N ASN A 248 -32.39 -0.69 -13.36
CA ASN A 248 -33.65 -0.03 -12.99
C ASN A 248 -34.67 -0.09 -14.13
N SER A 249 -34.20 -0.02 -15.38
CA SER A 249 -35.07 -0.09 -16.56
C SER A 249 -35.47 -1.52 -16.94
N GLU A 250 -34.89 -2.55 -16.31
CA GLU A 250 -34.99 -3.96 -16.73
C GLU A 250 -34.65 -4.14 -18.22
N GLY A 251 -33.74 -3.32 -18.74
CA GLY A 251 -33.37 -3.27 -20.15
C GLY A 251 -34.46 -2.77 -21.08
N ASN A 252 -35.53 -2.12 -20.60
CA ASN A 252 -36.65 -1.61 -21.42
C ASN A 252 -36.50 -0.12 -21.74
N ILE A 253 -36.90 0.27 -22.96
CA ILE A 253 -37.01 1.69 -23.34
C ILE A 253 -38.46 2.14 -23.17
N VAL A 254 -38.65 3.29 -22.53
CA VAL A 254 -39.95 3.96 -22.39
C VAL A 254 -40.04 5.15 -23.35
N ALA A 255 -41.27 5.54 -23.72
CA ALA A 255 -41.49 6.79 -24.45
C ALA A 255 -41.10 7.99 -23.58
N ASP A 256 -40.64 9.07 -24.22
CA ASP A 256 -40.19 10.29 -23.54
C ASP A 256 -39.20 10.02 -22.39
N TYR A 257 -38.22 9.14 -22.63
CA TYR A 257 -37.26 8.69 -21.62
C TYR A 257 -36.42 9.81 -21.00
N ASN A 258 -36.35 11.00 -21.62
CA ASN A 258 -35.66 12.16 -21.04
C ASN A 258 -36.54 12.94 -20.03
N ASN A 259 -37.85 12.65 -19.96
CA ASN A 259 -38.74 13.25 -18.97
C ASN A 259 -38.39 12.73 -17.56
N SER A 260 -38.21 13.65 -16.62
CA SER A 260 -37.94 13.35 -15.20
C SER A 260 -38.97 12.41 -14.57
N ASP A 261 -40.24 12.47 -14.99
CA ASP A 261 -41.29 11.62 -14.44
C ASP A 261 -41.19 10.15 -14.89
N ASN A 262 -40.55 9.92 -16.03
CA ASN A 262 -40.33 8.60 -16.63
C ASN A 262 -38.99 7.97 -16.22
N ALA A 263 -38.22 8.62 -15.34
CA ALA A 263 -36.97 8.07 -14.81
C ALA A 263 -37.22 6.70 -14.15
N ALA A 264 -36.44 5.71 -14.56
CA ALA A 264 -36.57 4.33 -14.08
C ALA A 264 -36.33 4.25 -12.57
N VAL A 265 -37.12 3.40 -11.93
CA VAL A 265 -37.13 3.24 -10.46
C VAL A 265 -36.24 2.08 -10.04
N TYR A 266 -35.63 2.18 -8.87
CA TYR A 266 -34.91 1.08 -8.24
C TYR A 266 -35.85 -0.10 -7.95
N LYS A 267 -35.37 -1.31 -8.25
CA LYS A 267 -36.04 -2.62 -8.09
C LYS A 267 -35.07 -3.62 -7.47
N ASP A 268 -35.55 -4.79 -7.07
CA ASP A 268 -34.75 -5.80 -6.34
C ASP A 268 -33.43 -6.18 -7.01
N LYS A 269 -32.45 -6.47 -6.16
CA LYS A 269 -31.09 -6.87 -6.56
C LYS A 269 -31.06 -8.30 -7.12
N SER A 270 -30.23 -8.51 -8.14
CA SER A 270 -30.02 -9.77 -8.84
C SER A 270 -28.95 -10.58 -8.14
N ALA A 271 -29.05 -11.91 -8.22
CA ALA A 271 -28.06 -12.83 -7.68
C ALA A 271 -26.66 -12.73 -8.35
N PHE A 272 -26.54 -12.07 -9.50
CA PHE A 272 -25.25 -11.86 -10.19
C PHE A 272 -24.60 -10.51 -9.88
N ASP A 273 -25.28 -9.61 -9.18
CA ASP A 273 -24.70 -8.34 -8.74
C ASP A 273 -23.57 -8.63 -7.73
N PRO A 274 -22.32 -8.21 -8.01
CA PRO A 274 -21.15 -8.56 -7.20
C PRO A 274 -21.05 -7.78 -5.89
N CYS A 275 -21.85 -6.74 -5.66
CA CYS A 275 -21.77 -5.94 -4.45
C CYS A 275 -22.14 -6.79 -3.22
N PRO A 276 -21.58 -6.49 -2.03
CA PRO A 276 -21.92 -7.20 -0.80
C PRO A 276 -23.38 -6.97 -0.38
N ASN A 277 -23.83 -7.72 0.63
CA ASN A 277 -25.17 -7.56 1.18
C ASN A 277 -25.44 -6.11 1.63
N GLY A 278 -26.63 -5.58 1.36
CA GLY A 278 -26.99 -4.17 1.60
C GLY A 278 -26.42 -3.16 0.58
N TRP A 279 -25.72 -3.63 -0.45
CA TRP A 279 -25.12 -2.81 -1.50
C TRP A 279 -25.44 -3.37 -2.89
N ARG A 280 -25.44 -2.52 -3.91
CA ARG A 280 -25.72 -2.89 -5.31
C ARG A 280 -24.93 -2.06 -6.31
N ILE A 281 -24.82 -2.55 -7.54
CA ILE A 281 -24.30 -1.76 -8.67
C ILE A 281 -25.30 -0.65 -9.00
N PRO A 282 -24.84 0.61 -9.19
CA PRO A 282 -25.70 1.70 -9.58
C PRO A 282 -26.14 1.55 -11.04
N SER A 283 -27.34 2.02 -11.35
CA SER A 283 -27.98 1.89 -12.66
C SER A 283 -28.24 3.27 -13.26
N MET A 284 -28.23 3.37 -14.58
CA MET A 284 -28.77 4.53 -15.28
C MET A 284 -30.28 4.61 -15.06
N LEU A 285 -30.84 5.81 -15.07
CA LEU A 285 -32.30 5.99 -14.95
C LEU A 285 -33.07 5.70 -16.25
N THR A 286 -32.40 5.22 -17.30
CA THR A 286 -33.03 4.75 -18.53
C THR A 286 -32.09 3.81 -19.29
N ALA A 287 -32.62 2.77 -19.93
CA ALA A 287 -31.95 2.15 -21.06
C ALA A 287 -32.21 3.03 -22.29
N ASN A 288 -31.17 3.41 -23.03
CA ASN A 288 -31.31 4.26 -24.23
C ASN A 288 -30.27 3.90 -25.33
N LEU A 289 -30.48 4.50 -26.50
CA LEU A 289 -29.92 4.41 -27.85
C LEU A 289 -28.42 4.68 -28.03
N ALA A 290 -27.53 3.89 -27.44
CA ALA A 290 -26.09 4.03 -27.68
C ALA A 290 -25.65 3.61 -29.11
N SER A 291 -26.13 4.24 -30.20
CA SER A 291 -25.71 3.93 -31.57
C SER A 291 -25.07 5.14 -32.25
N VAL A 292 -24.06 4.87 -33.07
CA VAL A 292 -23.30 5.89 -33.85
C VAL A 292 -24.17 6.62 -34.89
N PHE A 293 -25.35 6.09 -35.22
CA PHE A 293 -26.26 6.66 -36.21
C PHE A 293 -27.35 7.54 -35.62
N TYR A 294 -27.47 7.60 -34.29
CA TYR A 294 -28.49 8.41 -33.61
C TYR A 294 -27.84 9.42 -32.67
N VAL A 295 -28.57 10.47 -32.35
CA VAL A 295 -28.16 11.43 -31.32
C VAL A 295 -28.26 10.73 -29.96
N ASP A 296 -27.15 10.59 -29.26
CA ASP A 296 -27.12 10.12 -27.87
C ASP A 296 -27.43 11.31 -26.97
N ASP A 297 -28.72 11.49 -26.69
CA ASP A 297 -29.27 12.62 -25.94
C ASP A 297 -29.63 12.27 -24.49
N ILE A 298 -29.16 11.12 -23.98
CA ILE A 298 -29.36 10.76 -22.57
C ILE A 298 -28.87 11.91 -21.70
N ARG A 299 -29.73 12.36 -20.80
CA ARG A 299 -29.36 13.36 -19.80
C ARG A 299 -28.18 12.89 -18.95
N VAL A 300 -27.18 13.75 -18.79
CA VAL A 300 -26.00 13.44 -17.99
C VAL A 300 -26.37 13.14 -16.53
N ASP A 301 -27.36 13.83 -15.96
CA ASP A 301 -27.84 13.60 -14.60
C ASP A 301 -28.58 12.25 -14.41
N PHE A 302 -28.94 11.54 -15.49
CA PHE A 302 -29.50 10.19 -15.41
C PHE A 302 -28.42 9.11 -15.26
N SER A 303 -27.16 9.47 -15.47
CA SER A 303 -26.06 8.64 -15.00
C SER A 303 -25.91 8.79 -13.49
N PRO A 304 -25.73 7.70 -12.73
CA PRO A 304 -25.42 7.80 -11.31
C PRO A 304 -24.09 8.52 -11.05
N PHE A 305 -23.19 8.57 -12.04
CA PHE A 305 -21.91 9.27 -11.97
C PHE A 305 -21.94 10.69 -12.54
N GLY A 306 -23.10 11.19 -12.97
CA GLY A 306 -23.25 12.47 -13.66
C GLY A 306 -23.23 13.70 -12.74
N VAL A 307 -22.98 14.86 -13.34
CA VAL A 307 -23.20 16.17 -12.72
C VAL A 307 -24.67 16.59 -12.84
N ARG A 308 -25.15 17.48 -11.96
CA ARG A 308 -26.54 17.98 -11.94
C ARG A 308 -26.83 18.91 -13.12
N THR A 309 -27.07 18.32 -14.29
CA THR A 309 -27.42 19.05 -15.52
C THR A 309 -28.39 18.23 -16.37
N GLY A 310 -29.41 18.91 -16.91
CA GLY A 310 -30.37 18.31 -17.84
C GLY A 310 -29.86 18.21 -19.28
N LEU A 311 -28.59 18.52 -19.55
CA LEU A 311 -28.00 18.39 -20.88
C LEU A 311 -27.91 16.92 -21.30
N GLY A 312 -28.27 16.65 -22.56
CA GLY A 312 -27.99 15.36 -23.19
C GLY A 312 -26.48 15.18 -23.45
N LYS A 313 -26.02 13.93 -23.47
CA LYS A 313 -24.60 13.57 -23.66
C LYS A 313 -23.96 14.29 -24.86
N ASN A 314 -24.55 14.21 -26.06
CA ASN A 314 -23.96 14.82 -27.25
C ASN A 314 -23.78 16.34 -27.09
N THR A 315 -24.73 17.04 -26.47
CA THR A 315 -24.62 18.48 -26.18
C THR A 315 -23.55 18.77 -25.12
N PHE A 316 -23.45 17.92 -24.10
CA PHE A 316 -22.41 18.03 -23.08
C PHE A 316 -21.01 17.88 -23.71
N GLU A 317 -20.83 16.89 -24.58
CA GLU A 317 -19.57 16.62 -25.25
C GLU A 317 -19.23 17.68 -26.31
N SER A 318 -20.20 18.15 -27.11
CA SER A 318 -20.00 19.18 -28.13
C SER A 318 -19.56 20.52 -27.54
N ASN A 319 -20.00 20.82 -26.32
CA ASN A 319 -19.55 22.00 -25.57
C ASN A 319 -18.16 21.83 -24.93
N GLY A 320 -17.53 20.65 -25.07
CA GLY A 320 -16.22 20.34 -24.50
C GLY A 320 -16.24 20.14 -22.98
N TYR A 321 -17.41 19.97 -22.36
CA TYR A 321 -17.54 19.83 -20.90
C TYR A 321 -17.00 18.52 -20.34
N HIS A 322 -16.76 17.53 -21.19
CA HIS A 322 -16.04 16.30 -20.85
C HIS A 322 -14.52 16.52 -20.72
N ILE A 323 -13.97 17.65 -21.20
CA ILE A 323 -12.54 17.98 -21.09
C ILE A 323 -12.35 18.84 -19.84
N ILE A 324 -11.75 18.27 -18.81
CA ILE A 324 -11.45 18.99 -17.58
C ILE A 324 -10.37 20.02 -17.86
N LYS A 325 -10.66 21.30 -17.62
CA LYS A 325 -9.74 22.42 -17.85
C LYS A 325 -8.67 22.50 -16.74
N PRO A 326 -7.49 23.09 -17.02
CA PRO A 326 -6.43 23.24 -16.01
C PRO A 326 -6.82 24.11 -14.82
N ASN A 327 -7.82 24.98 -14.96
CA ASN A 327 -8.42 25.77 -13.88
C ASN A 327 -9.91 26.05 -14.18
N ASP A 328 -10.60 26.70 -13.25
CA ASP A 328 -12.05 26.95 -13.34
C ASP A 328 -12.44 28.15 -14.25
N THR A 329 -11.50 28.71 -15.02
CA THR A 329 -11.79 29.83 -15.93
C THR A 329 -12.68 29.34 -17.07
N ASN A 330 -13.82 30.00 -17.28
CA ASN A 330 -14.83 29.62 -18.30
C ASN A 330 -15.39 28.19 -18.12
N VAL A 331 -15.33 27.62 -16.91
CA VAL A 331 -15.95 26.34 -16.58
C VAL A 331 -17.35 26.59 -15.98
N PRO A 332 -18.41 25.90 -16.45
CA PRO A 332 -19.75 26.00 -15.86
C PRO A 332 -19.74 25.67 -14.36
N SER A 333 -20.57 26.36 -13.57
CA SER A 333 -20.58 26.22 -12.11
C SER A 333 -20.75 24.77 -11.63
N TYR A 334 -21.56 23.96 -12.31
CA TYR A 334 -21.78 22.54 -11.97
C TYR A 334 -20.57 21.62 -12.25
N LEU A 335 -19.49 22.14 -12.86
CA LEU A 335 -18.23 21.43 -13.12
C LEU A 335 -17.02 22.06 -12.42
N GLN A 336 -17.19 23.21 -11.76
CA GLN A 336 -16.10 23.85 -11.01
C GLN A 336 -15.69 22.99 -9.81
N GLY A 337 -14.40 23.00 -9.46
CA GLY A 337 -13.88 22.27 -8.30
C GLY A 337 -13.40 20.84 -8.57
N VAL A 338 -13.45 20.35 -9.82
CA VAL A 338 -12.83 19.08 -10.21
C VAL A 338 -11.32 19.13 -9.98
N LYS A 339 -10.75 18.12 -9.32
CA LYS A 339 -9.31 17.94 -9.18
C LYS A 339 -8.84 16.66 -9.86
N ALA A 340 -8.04 16.79 -10.91
CA ALA A 340 -7.34 15.68 -11.54
C ALA A 340 -5.97 15.51 -10.88
N TYR A 341 -5.65 14.27 -10.49
CA TYR A 341 -4.31 13.88 -10.06
C TYR A 341 -3.65 13.17 -11.25
N PRO A 342 -2.67 13.80 -11.92
CA PRO A 342 -2.00 13.23 -13.08
C PRO A 342 -1.54 11.79 -12.84
N ASN A 343 -1.94 10.88 -13.73
CA ASN A 343 -1.72 9.44 -13.70
C ASN A 343 -2.29 8.68 -12.48
N LEU A 344 -3.09 9.30 -11.62
CA LEU A 344 -3.57 8.68 -10.38
C LEU A 344 -5.09 8.58 -10.29
N GLY A 345 -5.84 9.54 -10.84
CA GLY A 345 -7.30 9.58 -10.81
C GLY A 345 -7.88 10.98 -10.59
N PHE A 346 -9.10 11.03 -10.03
CA PHE A 346 -9.86 12.26 -9.82
C PHE A 346 -10.39 12.38 -8.39
N ASP A 347 -10.33 13.57 -7.82
CA ASP A 347 -11.07 13.96 -6.62
C ASP A 347 -12.21 14.89 -7.04
N LEU A 348 -13.44 14.40 -6.85
CA LEU A 348 -14.68 15.10 -7.16
C LEU A 348 -15.46 15.49 -5.89
N SER A 349 -14.76 15.62 -4.75
CA SER A 349 -15.38 15.91 -3.45
C SER A 349 -15.93 17.33 -3.28
N ASN A 350 -15.74 18.22 -4.27
CA ASN A 350 -16.25 19.58 -4.25
C ASN A 350 -16.67 20.09 -5.64
N VAL A 351 -17.30 19.24 -6.45
CA VAL A 351 -17.72 19.59 -7.81
C VAL A 351 -19.08 20.27 -7.78
N GLY A 352 -19.15 21.52 -8.26
CA GLY A 352 -20.37 22.32 -8.21
C GLY A 352 -20.94 22.51 -6.81
N GLY A 353 -20.09 22.46 -5.78
CA GLY A 353 -20.48 22.51 -4.37
C GLY A 353 -20.97 21.17 -3.79
N PHE A 354 -20.82 20.07 -4.52
CA PHE A 354 -21.21 18.73 -4.06
C PHE A 354 -20.00 17.81 -3.90
N ASN A 355 -20.08 16.93 -2.91
CA ASN A 355 -19.14 15.83 -2.76
C ASN A 355 -19.59 14.64 -3.60
N MET A 356 -19.00 14.41 -4.77
CA MET A 356 -19.27 13.24 -5.61
C MET A 356 -18.37 12.04 -5.28
N GLY A 357 -17.37 12.24 -4.41
CA GLY A 357 -16.40 11.22 -4.00
C GLY A 357 -15.07 11.28 -4.75
N VAL A 358 -14.19 10.35 -4.41
CA VAL A 358 -12.84 10.20 -4.99
C VAL A 358 -12.80 8.97 -5.89
N PHE A 359 -12.17 9.09 -7.05
CA PHE A 359 -12.13 8.08 -8.10
C PHE A 359 -10.68 7.80 -8.54
N PRO A 360 -9.99 6.88 -7.85
CA PRO A 360 -8.67 6.43 -8.26
C PRO A 360 -8.70 5.69 -9.60
N GLY A 361 -7.61 5.78 -10.36
CA GLY A 361 -7.39 4.98 -11.57
C GLY A 361 -7.52 3.48 -11.29
N THR A 362 -8.34 2.81 -12.10
CA THR A 362 -8.73 1.40 -12.00
C THR A 362 -8.13 0.53 -13.10
N GLY A 363 -7.66 1.15 -14.19
CA GLY A 363 -7.42 0.46 -15.45
C GLY A 363 -8.68 -0.22 -16.01
N GLN A 364 -8.49 -0.99 -17.08
CA GLN A 364 -9.51 -1.87 -17.68
C GLN A 364 -8.84 -3.04 -18.39
N LEU A 365 -9.56 -4.15 -18.60
CA LEU A 365 -9.15 -5.26 -19.46
C LEU A 365 -10.09 -5.31 -20.65
N ALA A 366 -9.63 -4.91 -21.84
CA ALA A 366 -10.48 -4.86 -23.02
C ALA A 366 -9.83 -5.60 -24.19
N ILE A 367 -10.58 -6.50 -24.84
CA ILE A 367 -10.01 -7.45 -25.82
C ILE A 367 -9.37 -6.75 -27.03
N ASP A 368 -9.98 -5.66 -27.49
CA ASP A 368 -9.54 -4.91 -28.67
C ASP A 368 -8.60 -3.74 -28.34
N LEU A 369 -8.33 -3.49 -27.06
CA LEU A 369 -7.44 -2.42 -26.60
C LEU A 369 -6.16 -3.01 -26.01
N GLN A 370 -5.03 -2.36 -26.29
CA GLN A 370 -3.70 -2.76 -25.81
C GLN A 370 -3.38 -4.25 -26.03
N GLY A 371 -3.96 -4.89 -27.07
CA GLY A 371 -3.80 -6.33 -27.34
C GLY A 371 -4.45 -7.24 -26.30
N GLY A 372 -5.59 -6.82 -25.73
CA GLY A 372 -6.31 -7.57 -24.72
C GLY A 372 -5.69 -7.47 -23.33
N GLN A 373 -4.84 -6.47 -23.08
CA GLN A 373 -4.07 -6.34 -21.85
C GLN A 373 -4.76 -5.45 -20.83
N TYR A 374 -4.38 -5.63 -19.57
CA TYR A 374 -4.76 -4.67 -18.54
C TYR A 374 -4.13 -3.33 -18.92
N THR A 375 -4.94 -2.30 -19.05
CA THR A 375 -4.49 -0.99 -19.52
C THR A 375 -3.63 -0.28 -18.47
N ASP A 376 -3.20 0.94 -18.78
CA ASP A 376 -2.58 1.80 -17.78
C ASP A 376 -3.43 1.93 -16.51
N GLN A 377 -2.76 2.08 -15.36
CA GLN A 377 -3.39 2.14 -14.03
C GLN A 377 -4.04 3.52 -13.75
N HIS A 378 -4.08 4.43 -14.73
CA HIS A 378 -4.55 5.80 -14.52
C HIS A 378 -5.94 6.09 -15.09
N HIS A 379 -6.45 5.26 -16.00
CA HIS A 379 -7.86 5.37 -16.41
C HIS A 379 -8.80 4.92 -15.31
N VAL A 380 -9.97 5.55 -15.22
CA VAL A 380 -11.08 5.10 -14.37
C VAL A 380 -12.16 4.54 -15.27
N GLY A 381 -12.46 3.25 -15.13
CA GLY A 381 -13.58 2.57 -15.79
C GLY A 381 -14.48 1.96 -14.74
N LEU A 382 -15.70 2.51 -14.58
CA LEU A 382 -16.68 1.98 -13.63
C LEU A 382 -17.99 1.59 -14.33
N TRP A 383 -18.44 0.37 -14.09
CA TRP A 383 -19.70 -0.12 -14.63
C TRP A 383 -20.91 0.58 -14.03
N THR A 384 -21.96 0.69 -14.85
CA THR A 384 -23.35 0.73 -14.38
C THR A 384 -24.03 -0.62 -14.65
N ALA A 385 -25.13 -0.87 -13.98
CA ALA A 385 -25.98 -2.04 -14.22
C ALA A 385 -26.74 -1.98 -15.56
N THR A 386 -26.66 -0.90 -16.33
CA THR A 386 -27.55 -0.69 -17.49
C THR A 386 -26.87 -1.00 -18.81
N MET A 387 -27.38 -2.01 -19.52
CA MET A 387 -27.06 -2.23 -20.93
C MET A 387 -27.76 -1.20 -21.81
N ALA A 388 -27.06 -0.74 -22.85
CA ALA A 388 -27.68 0.11 -23.87
C ALA A 388 -28.63 -0.74 -24.73
N ARG A 389 -29.83 -0.20 -24.99
CA ARG A 389 -30.82 -0.80 -25.89
C ARG A 389 -31.11 0.17 -27.03
N HIS A 390 -31.26 -0.38 -28.23
CA HIS A 390 -31.60 0.39 -29.43
C HIS A 390 -33.10 0.32 -29.72
N PHE A 391 -33.69 1.38 -30.30
CA PHE A 391 -35.10 1.39 -30.74
C PHE A 391 -35.32 0.52 -31.97
N ASP A 392 -34.27 0.33 -32.76
CA ASP A 392 -34.29 -0.53 -33.93
C ASP A 392 -33.89 -1.98 -33.57
N THR A 393 -33.65 -2.78 -34.60
CA THR A 393 -33.24 -4.18 -34.45
C THR A 393 -31.74 -4.34 -34.21
N THR A 394 -31.01 -3.27 -33.87
CA THR A 394 -29.57 -3.36 -33.58
C THR A 394 -29.33 -4.16 -32.29
N PRO A 395 -28.45 -5.19 -32.32
CA PRO A 395 -28.08 -5.99 -31.14
C PRO A 395 -27.57 -5.15 -29.96
N ALA A 396 -28.00 -5.50 -28.75
CA ALA A 396 -27.54 -4.88 -27.51
C ALA A 396 -26.23 -5.55 -27.05
N VAL A 397 -25.09 -4.86 -27.21
CA VAL A 397 -23.74 -5.44 -27.04
C VAL A 397 -22.86 -4.74 -25.99
N GLY A 398 -23.35 -3.63 -25.43
CA GLY A 398 -22.57 -2.77 -24.54
C GLY A 398 -23.38 -2.25 -23.37
N ALA A 399 -22.67 -1.89 -22.31
CA ALA A 399 -23.23 -1.30 -21.09
C ALA A 399 -22.69 0.10 -20.84
N ARG A 400 -23.50 0.92 -20.17
CA ARG A 400 -23.10 2.27 -19.79
C ARG A 400 -22.09 2.23 -18.64
N SER A 401 -21.17 3.18 -18.65
CA SER A 401 -20.08 3.27 -17.68
C SER A 401 -19.67 4.72 -17.44
N LEU A 402 -18.99 4.95 -16.32
CA LEU A 402 -18.12 6.09 -16.15
C LEU A 402 -16.76 5.77 -16.77
N PHE A 403 -16.28 6.65 -17.63
CA PHE A 403 -14.91 6.61 -18.14
C PHE A 403 -14.23 7.94 -17.86
N MET A 404 -13.05 7.89 -17.22
CA MET A 404 -12.22 9.07 -16.98
C MET A 404 -10.77 8.79 -17.31
N VAL A 405 -10.06 9.82 -17.76
CA VAL A 405 -8.66 9.74 -18.15
C VAL A 405 -7.92 10.88 -17.51
N SER A 406 -6.85 10.59 -16.76
CA SER A 406 -5.94 11.60 -16.20
C SER A 406 -4.51 11.34 -16.68
N ASP A 407 -4.29 11.27 -17.99
CA ASP A 407 -2.99 10.91 -18.57
C ASP A 407 -2.21 12.16 -18.97
N GLN A 408 -1.16 12.49 -18.23
CA GLN A 408 -0.32 13.66 -18.53
C GLN A 408 0.61 13.45 -19.74
N TYR A 409 0.81 12.21 -20.18
CA TYR A 409 1.76 11.89 -21.24
C TYR A 409 1.16 12.00 -22.65
N GLN A 410 -0.13 12.30 -22.75
CA GLN A 410 -0.77 12.59 -24.03
C GLN A 410 -0.43 13.99 -24.55
N THR A 411 -0.52 14.18 -25.86
CA THR A 411 -0.17 15.44 -26.53
C THR A 411 -1.32 16.44 -26.62
N ASP A 412 -2.52 16.03 -26.19
CA ASP A 412 -3.73 16.84 -26.13
C ASP A 412 -3.48 18.17 -25.39
N ILE A 413 -4.10 19.26 -25.85
CA ILE A 413 -4.07 20.58 -25.20
C ILE A 413 -5.48 20.85 -24.65
N PRO A 414 -5.71 20.63 -23.34
CA PRO A 414 -7.05 20.77 -22.75
C PRO A 414 -7.61 22.19 -22.84
N ASP A 415 -6.73 23.19 -22.86
CA ASP A 415 -7.08 24.60 -22.95
C ASP A 415 -6.16 25.32 -23.95
N PRO A 416 -6.69 25.78 -25.09
CA PRO A 416 -5.92 26.51 -26.09
C PRO A 416 -5.23 27.78 -25.57
N SER A 417 -5.72 28.38 -24.47
CA SER A 417 -5.06 29.53 -23.83
C SER A 417 -3.79 29.16 -23.05
N LYS A 418 -3.55 27.85 -22.83
CA LYS A 418 -2.40 27.30 -22.08
C LYS A 418 -1.72 26.16 -22.85
N PRO A 419 -1.08 26.43 -24.00
CA PRO A 419 -0.53 25.40 -24.89
C PRO A 419 0.61 24.55 -24.28
N ASN A 420 1.20 25.00 -23.17
CA ASN A 420 2.26 24.28 -22.47
C ASN A 420 1.73 23.25 -21.47
N ILE A 421 0.46 23.30 -21.10
CA ILE A 421 -0.20 22.29 -20.28
C ILE A 421 -0.79 21.25 -21.23
N LYS A 422 -0.19 20.07 -21.22
CA LYS A 422 -0.55 18.94 -22.07
C LYS A 422 -1.03 17.76 -21.25
N GLY A 423 -1.84 16.93 -21.87
CA GLY A 423 -2.37 15.72 -21.29
C GLY A 423 -3.84 15.56 -21.61
N ARG A 424 -4.34 14.35 -21.44
CA ARG A 424 -5.75 14.00 -21.65
C ARG A 424 -6.43 13.92 -20.30
N TYR A 425 -7.36 14.84 -20.07
CA TYR A 425 -8.14 14.95 -18.84
C TYR A 425 -9.63 14.87 -19.16
N TRP A 426 -10.18 13.66 -19.22
CA TRP A 426 -11.55 13.40 -19.65
C TRP A 426 -12.45 12.95 -18.49
N TYR A 427 -13.70 13.41 -18.50
CA TYR A 427 -14.80 13.00 -17.63
C TYR A 427 -16.03 12.65 -18.48
N MET A 428 -16.31 11.34 -18.61
CA MET A 428 -17.38 10.81 -19.46
C MET A 428 -18.32 9.92 -18.63
N PRO A 429 -19.35 10.50 -17.97
CA PRO A 429 -20.23 9.76 -17.06
C PRO A 429 -21.25 8.85 -17.76
N THR A 430 -21.35 8.92 -19.09
CA THR A 430 -22.32 8.19 -19.92
C THR A 430 -21.62 7.40 -21.04
N SER A 431 -20.37 7.00 -20.82
CA SER A 431 -19.61 6.19 -21.76
C SER A 431 -20.29 4.83 -22.00
N ALA A 432 -19.90 4.13 -23.06
CA ALA A 432 -20.40 2.80 -23.40
C ALA A 432 -19.22 1.85 -23.62
N VAL A 433 -19.25 0.69 -22.98
CA VAL A 433 -18.18 -0.31 -23.04
C VAL A 433 -18.77 -1.69 -23.34
N LYS A 434 -18.01 -2.52 -24.06
CA LYS A 434 -18.44 -3.85 -24.48
C LYS A 434 -18.58 -4.74 -23.26
N THR A 435 -19.63 -5.56 -23.20
CA THR A 435 -19.90 -6.42 -22.03
C THR A 435 -18.80 -7.46 -21.77
N SER A 436 -18.05 -7.84 -22.81
CA SER A 436 -16.93 -8.79 -22.71
C SER A 436 -15.63 -8.17 -22.18
N ASP A 437 -15.54 -6.84 -22.08
CA ASP A 437 -14.42 -6.18 -21.39
C ASP A 437 -14.64 -6.29 -19.87
N ALA A 438 -13.58 -6.10 -19.08
CA ALA A 438 -13.67 -6.04 -17.62
C ALA A 438 -13.25 -4.66 -17.09
N ASN A 439 -14.16 -4.05 -16.32
CA ASN A 439 -13.98 -2.76 -15.64
C ASN A 439 -14.27 -2.92 -14.15
N ALA A 440 -13.90 -1.92 -13.35
CA ALA A 440 -14.17 -1.93 -11.92
C ALA A 440 -15.64 -1.62 -11.63
N CYS A 441 -16.05 -1.90 -10.39
CA CYS A 441 -17.39 -1.65 -9.88
C CYS A 441 -17.31 -0.77 -8.63
N ARG A 442 -18.29 0.13 -8.45
CA ARG A 442 -18.48 0.89 -7.20
C ARG A 442 -19.94 0.78 -6.80
N CYS A 443 -20.19 0.40 -5.55
CA CYS A 443 -21.53 0.11 -5.08
C CYS A 443 -22.19 1.34 -4.43
N ILE A 444 -23.52 1.35 -4.49
CA ILE A 444 -24.39 2.21 -3.69
C ILE A 444 -25.17 1.36 -2.70
N LYS A 445 -25.60 1.97 -1.59
CA LYS A 445 -26.47 1.33 -0.60
C LYS A 445 -27.74 0.89 -1.30
N ASP A 446 -28.12 -0.37 -1.13
CA ASP A 446 -29.31 -0.91 -1.75
C ASP A 446 -30.56 -0.34 -1.03
N PRO A 447 -31.43 0.40 -1.73
CA PRO A 447 -32.59 1.03 -1.10
C PRO A 447 -33.74 0.04 -0.81
N LEU A 448 -33.59 -1.25 -1.13
CA LEU A 448 -34.67 -2.24 -1.06
C LEU A 448 -34.38 -3.50 -0.25
N ASN A 449 -33.13 -3.86 0.05
CA ASN A 449 -32.80 -5.18 0.66
C ASN A 449 -33.58 -5.47 1.95
N VAL A 450 -33.71 -4.47 2.84
CA VAL A 450 -34.46 -4.59 4.10
C VAL A 450 -35.98 -4.48 3.87
N ILE A 451 -36.41 -3.64 2.91
CA ILE A 451 -37.82 -3.33 2.69
C ILE A 451 -38.55 -4.46 1.96
N ASN A 452 -37.85 -5.13 1.04
CA ASN A 452 -38.38 -6.21 0.22
C ASN A 452 -37.88 -7.60 0.69
N ASP A 453 -37.32 -7.68 1.91
CA ASP A 453 -37.01 -8.93 2.61
C ASP A 453 -36.04 -9.88 1.86
N TYR A 454 -34.94 -9.33 1.33
CA TYR A 454 -33.84 -10.10 0.72
C TYR A 454 -32.49 -9.78 1.36
N ASP A 455 -32.47 -9.64 2.69
CA ASP A 455 -31.27 -9.32 3.45
C ASP A 455 -30.48 -10.59 3.83
N PHE A 456 -29.21 -10.66 3.40
CA PHE A 456 -28.31 -11.81 3.63
C PHE A 456 -27.07 -11.39 4.42
N PRO A 457 -27.20 -11.06 5.72
CA PRO A 457 -26.08 -10.56 6.51
C PRO A 457 -24.97 -11.61 6.64
N THR A 458 -23.72 -11.14 6.64
CA THR A 458 -22.58 -12.01 6.93
C THR A 458 -22.63 -12.46 8.38
N GLU A 459 -22.59 -13.77 8.59
CA GLU A 459 -22.49 -14.36 9.92
C GLU A 459 -21.03 -14.48 10.36
N TYR A 460 -20.72 -13.89 11.51
CA TYR A 460 -19.39 -13.96 12.11
C TYR A 460 -19.36 -15.03 13.19
N PHE A 461 -18.32 -15.86 13.17
CA PHE A 461 -18.03 -16.81 14.25
C PHE A 461 -16.95 -16.27 15.18
N THR A 462 -16.96 -16.74 16.43
CA THR A 462 -15.94 -16.38 17.42
C THR A 462 -14.57 -16.86 16.98
N ALA A 463 -13.64 -15.93 16.77
CA ALA A 463 -12.26 -16.25 16.43
C ALA A 463 -11.50 -16.84 17.62
N SER A 464 -10.38 -17.53 17.36
CA SER A 464 -9.38 -17.83 18.39
C SER A 464 -8.85 -16.52 19.02
N THR A 465 -8.29 -16.60 20.24
CA THR A 465 -7.70 -15.44 20.93
C THR A 465 -6.62 -14.79 20.06
N GLU A 466 -6.89 -13.61 19.53
CA GLU A 466 -5.93 -12.81 18.76
C GLU A 466 -5.27 -11.77 19.67
N TYR A 467 -3.97 -11.52 19.43
CA TYR A 467 -3.19 -10.52 20.15
C TYR A 467 -2.43 -9.65 19.14
N LYS A 468 -2.77 -8.36 19.07
CA LYS A 468 -2.21 -7.39 18.12
C LYS A 468 -1.60 -6.15 18.78
N GLU A 469 -1.61 -6.12 20.10
CA GLU A 469 -1.13 -4.97 20.86
C GLU A 469 0.34 -4.69 20.55
N GLY A 470 0.65 -3.43 20.25
CA GLY A 470 2.00 -2.99 19.93
C GLY A 470 2.56 -3.52 18.60
N LEU A 471 1.76 -4.12 17.71
CA LEU A 471 2.23 -4.60 16.40
C LEU A 471 2.98 -3.51 15.62
N ASN A 472 2.50 -2.26 15.70
CA ASN A 472 3.05 -1.08 15.03
C ASN A 472 4.12 -0.34 15.84
N ASN A 473 4.54 -0.85 17.01
CA ASN A 473 5.63 -0.26 17.79
C ASN A 473 6.95 -0.27 16.99
N PRO A 474 7.87 0.69 17.21
CA PRO A 474 9.12 0.77 16.45
C PRO A 474 10.06 -0.40 16.77
N ASN A 475 10.94 -0.72 15.81
CA ASN A 475 12.04 -1.67 16.01
C ASN A 475 13.32 -1.00 16.54
N THR A 476 13.42 0.32 16.42
CA THR A 476 14.58 1.11 16.83
C THR A 476 14.17 2.16 17.83
N TYR A 477 14.88 2.21 18.96
CA TYR A 477 14.71 3.23 19.99
C TYR A 477 15.93 4.14 19.96
N GLN A 478 15.71 5.39 19.58
CA GLN A 478 16.75 6.39 19.45
C GLN A 478 16.69 7.38 20.61
N ILE A 479 17.83 7.62 21.26
CA ILE A 479 18.02 8.71 22.22
C ILE A 479 19.33 9.43 21.93
N VAL A 480 19.48 10.65 22.43
CA VAL A 480 20.76 11.38 22.42
C VAL A 480 21.49 11.08 23.73
N LYS A 481 22.82 10.93 23.68
CA LYS A 481 23.64 10.75 24.88
C LYS A 481 23.36 11.85 25.90
N SER A 482 23.23 11.46 27.17
CA SER A 482 22.97 12.36 28.28
C SER A 482 24.14 12.37 29.25
N THR A 483 24.33 13.48 29.97
CA THR A 483 25.27 13.57 31.09
C THR A 483 24.76 12.83 32.34
N SER A 484 23.49 12.42 32.34
CA SER A 484 22.86 11.59 33.38
C SER A 484 22.54 10.20 32.86
N LEU A 485 22.32 9.26 33.79
CA LEU A 485 21.75 7.95 33.45
C LEU A 485 20.41 8.17 32.75
N SER A 486 20.17 7.43 31.66
CA SER A 486 18.92 7.51 30.89
C SER A 486 18.33 6.12 30.74
N ALA A 487 17.00 6.00 30.74
CA ALA A 487 16.31 4.72 30.58
C ALA A 487 15.51 4.70 29.27
N ILE A 488 15.56 3.57 28.56
CA ILE A 488 14.70 3.27 27.42
C ILE A 488 13.75 2.15 27.84
N GLU A 489 12.45 2.39 27.69
CA GLU A 489 11.41 1.40 27.96
C GLU A 489 10.86 0.83 26.65
N ILE A 490 10.87 -0.49 26.53
CA ILE A 490 10.46 -1.21 25.32
C ILE A 490 9.31 -2.15 25.68
N PRO A 491 8.07 -1.88 25.20
CA PRO A 491 6.96 -2.79 25.39
C PRO A 491 7.21 -4.15 24.70
N VAL A 492 7.03 -5.25 25.43
CA VAL A 492 7.25 -6.60 24.89
C VAL A 492 6.12 -7.08 23.99
N SER A 493 4.96 -6.41 24.04
CA SER A 493 3.74 -6.78 23.32
C SER A 493 3.96 -7.04 21.83
N LYS A 494 4.81 -6.24 21.17
CA LYS A 494 5.16 -6.44 19.75
C LYS A 494 5.67 -7.86 19.45
N ALA A 495 6.49 -8.44 20.32
CA ALA A 495 7.05 -9.77 20.11
C ALA A 495 5.95 -10.83 19.98
N PHE A 496 4.97 -10.80 20.88
CA PHE A 496 3.83 -11.72 20.90
C PHE A 496 2.86 -11.47 19.76
N SER A 497 2.63 -10.21 19.41
CA SER A 497 1.79 -9.84 18.27
C SER A 497 2.40 -10.32 16.95
N VAL A 498 3.68 -10.06 16.69
CA VAL A 498 4.32 -10.51 15.45
C VAL A 498 4.41 -12.03 15.39
N GLN A 499 4.80 -12.69 16.49
CA GLN A 499 4.89 -14.16 16.57
C GLN A 499 3.55 -14.84 16.23
N SER A 500 2.46 -14.39 16.85
CA SER A 500 1.14 -14.98 16.66
C SER A 500 0.49 -14.61 15.32
N GLN A 501 0.69 -13.40 14.83
CA GLN A 501 -0.05 -12.89 13.66
C GLN A 501 0.68 -13.10 12.32
N LEU A 502 2.02 -13.02 12.31
CA LEU A 502 2.82 -12.97 11.08
C LEU A 502 3.79 -14.14 10.95
N LEU A 503 4.22 -14.75 12.06
CA LEU A 503 5.23 -15.81 12.07
C LEU A 503 4.64 -17.22 12.24
N GLY A 504 3.32 -17.34 12.37
CA GLY A 504 2.64 -18.65 12.46
C GLY A 504 2.83 -19.36 13.82
N ASN A 505 3.18 -18.62 14.87
CA ASN A 505 3.41 -19.15 16.22
C ASN A 505 2.31 -18.68 17.19
N GLU A 506 1.08 -19.17 17.02
CA GLU A 506 -0.04 -18.82 17.92
C GLU A 506 0.18 -19.35 19.35
N ALA A 507 0.96 -20.42 19.52
CA ALA A 507 1.30 -21.02 20.82
C ALA A 507 2.14 -20.09 21.74
N ILE A 508 2.72 -19.01 21.20
CA ILE A 508 3.41 -17.98 21.99
C ILE A 508 2.48 -17.29 23.01
N LEU A 509 1.15 -17.36 22.79
CA LEU A 509 0.13 -16.77 23.65
C LEU A 509 -0.27 -17.68 24.84
N ASN A 510 0.34 -18.86 24.95
CA ASN A 510 0.18 -19.72 26.13
C ASN A 510 0.94 -19.14 27.33
N ALA A 511 0.37 -19.22 28.53
CA ALA A 511 0.98 -18.67 29.75
C ALA A 511 2.41 -19.20 30.02
N ALA A 512 2.71 -20.44 29.64
CA ALA A 512 4.04 -21.03 29.76
C ALA A 512 5.11 -20.33 28.91
N SER A 513 4.71 -19.59 27.87
CA SER A 513 5.61 -18.82 26.99
C SER A 513 5.94 -17.44 27.53
N PHE A 514 5.31 -16.97 28.61
CA PHE A 514 5.61 -15.68 29.23
C PHE A 514 5.56 -15.71 30.76
N ASN A 515 5.85 -16.86 31.35
CA ASN A 515 5.89 -17.03 32.80
C ASN A 515 7.22 -16.59 33.43
N ASN A 516 8.26 -16.32 32.64
CA ASN A 516 9.57 -15.89 33.12
C ASN A 516 10.34 -15.15 32.01
N LEU A 517 9.85 -14.00 31.59
CA LEU A 517 10.46 -13.18 30.55
C LEU A 517 11.84 -12.67 30.98
N LYS A 518 12.81 -12.83 30.09
CA LYS A 518 14.21 -12.41 30.27
C LYS A 518 14.64 -11.59 29.06
N ALA A 519 15.54 -10.65 29.28
CA ALA A 519 16.13 -9.84 28.21
C ALA A 519 17.65 -10.00 28.20
N ASN A 520 18.26 -9.97 27.01
CA ASN A 520 19.71 -9.99 26.83
C ASN A 520 20.17 -8.84 25.93
N VAL A 521 21.43 -8.44 26.09
CA VAL A 521 22.13 -7.66 25.06
C VAL A 521 22.76 -8.66 24.10
N LEU A 522 22.21 -8.82 22.90
CA LEU A 522 22.79 -9.71 21.90
C LEU A 522 24.19 -9.23 21.51
N TRP A 523 24.32 -7.94 21.20
CA TRP A 523 25.60 -7.29 20.95
C TRP A 523 25.55 -5.78 21.21
N SER A 524 26.71 -5.18 21.45
CA SER A 524 26.94 -3.73 21.53
C SER A 524 28.20 -3.32 20.75
N THR A 525 28.24 -2.10 20.20
CA THR A 525 29.46 -1.48 19.67
C THR A 525 30.34 -0.88 20.77
N ASN A 526 29.82 -0.74 21.99
CA ASN A 526 30.50 -0.09 23.11
C ASN A 526 30.14 -0.83 24.41
N THR A 527 31.14 -1.43 25.06
CA THR A 527 30.96 -2.19 26.32
C THR A 527 30.56 -1.30 27.50
N SER A 528 30.79 0.01 27.42
CA SER A 528 30.40 0.97 28.45
C SER A 528 28.99 1.52 28.23
N LEU A 529 28.32 1.22 27.11
CA LEU A 529 27.04 1.84 26.74
C LEU A 529 25.90 1.51 27.70
N ILE A 530 25.69 0.22 27.94
CA ILE A 530 24.55 -0.28 28.71
C ILE A 530 24.99 -0.51 30.15
N ASN A 531 24.28 0.11 31.10
CA ASN A 531 24.46 -0.08 32.52
C ASN A 531 23.79 -1.38 32.99
N THR A 532 22.48 -1.48 32.76
CA THR A 532 21.68 -2.66 33.10
C THR A 532 20.55 -2.88 32.08
N VAL A 533 20.14 -4.14 31.93
CA VAL A 533 18.91 -4.53 31.22
C VAL A 533 18.05 -5.37 32.16
N THR A 534 16.79 -4.98 32.35
CA THR A 534 15.83 -5.73 33.17
C THR A 534 14.48 -5.85 32.48
N VAL A 535 13.65 -6.79 32.92
CA VAL A 535 12.26 -6.92 32.47
C VAL A 535 11.35 -6.59 33.64
N THR A 536 10.51 -5.57 33.48
CA THR A 536 9.43 -5.26 34.40
C THR A 536 8.25 -6.18 34.13
N ASN A 537 7.59 -6.63 35.20
CA ASN A 537 6.53 -7.64 35.14
C ASN A 537 6.94 -8.86 34.26
N PRO A 538 7.96 -9.64 34.67
CA PRO A 538 8.49 -10.73 33.84
C PRO A 538 7.55 -11.94 33.76
N SER A 539 6.50 -12.00 34.57
CA SER A 539 5.58 -13.15 34.65
C SER A 539 4.12 -12.69 34.61
N PRO A 540 3.67 -12.03 33.52
CA PRO A 540 2.29 -11.59 33.41
C PRO A 540 1.33 -12.78 33.51
N GLY A 541 0.27 -12.62 34.32
CA GLY A 541 -0.72 -13.69 34.57
C GLY A 541 -1.66 -13.99 33.40
N SER A 542 -1.63 -13.19 32.33
CA SER A 542 -2.48 -13.35 31.14
C SER A 542 -1.89 -12.63 29.94
N THR A 543 -2.38 -12.95 28.74
CA THR A 543 -2.02 -12.24 27.51
C THR A 543 -2.35 -10.75 27.59
N ALA A 544 -3.48 -10.37 28.21
CA ALA A 544 -3.85 -8.98 28.41
C ALA A 544 -2.86 -8.22 29.32
N ALA A 545 -2.18 -8.90 30.25
CA ALA A 545 -1.21 -8.29 31.15
C ALA A 545 0.19 -8.09 30.50
N LEU A 546 0.42 -8.62 29.29
CA LEU A 546 1.67 -8.41 28.54
C LEU A 546 1.94 -6.94 28.21
N ASN A 547 0.90 -6.11 28.17
CA ASN A 547 1.01 -4.67 27.96
C ASN A 547 1.76 -3.91 29.07
N ASN A 548 1.75 -4.49 30.27
CA ASN A 548 2.46 -3.95 31.43
C ASN A 548 3.90 -4.44 31.52
N SER A 549 4.30 -5.40 30.66
CA SER A 549 5.66 -5.95 30.62
C SER A 549 6.54 -5.13 29.69
N LYS A 550 7.66 -4.63 30.20
CA LYS A 550 8.60 -3.81 29.44
C LYS A 550 10.03 -4.23 29.71
N ILE A 551 10.88 -4.20 28.69
CA ILE A 551 12.33 -4.22 28.85
C ILE A 551 12.77 -2.81 29.22
N VAL A 552 13.53 -2.67 30.30
CA VAL A 552 14.13 -1.41 30.73
C VAL A 552 15.63 -1.49 30.50
N VAL A 553 16.12 -0.65 29.59
CA VAL A 553 17.54 -0.55 29.23
C VAL A 553 18.08 0.76 29.81
N ASN A 554 18.94 0.66 30.82
CA ASN A 554 19.63 1.82 31.39
C ASN A 554 20.93 2.09 30.64
N ILE A 555 21.08 3.32 30.16
CA ILE A 555 22.22 3.81 29.38
C ILE A 555 23.12 4.64 30.28
N ASN A 556 24.42 4.31 30.29
CA ASN A 556 25.41 5.01 31.09
C ASN A 556 25.59 6.48 30.64
N PRO A 557 25.86 7.40 31.58
CA PRO A 557 26.20 8.79 31.26
C PRO A 557 27.33 8.91 30.23
N ASN A 558 27.19 9.88 29.32
CA ASN A 558 28.17 10.28 28.31
C ASN A 558 28.59 9.18 27.32
N GLN A 559 27.78 8.13 27.17
CA GLN A 559 28.04 7.05 26.23
C GLN A 559 27.13 7.17 25.00
N SER A 560 27.70 6.87 23.83
CA SER A 560 27.00 6.70 22.56
C SER A 560 27.38 5.36 21.93
N GLY A 561 26.57 4.90 20.98
CA GLY A 561 26.77 3.63 20.31
C GLY A 561 25.48 2.93 19.95
N ASN A 562 25.62 1.68 19.52
CA ASN A 562 24.53 0.82 19.12
C ASN A 562 24.53 -0.45 19.94
N ALA A 563 23.35 -0.98 20.22
CA ALA A 563 23.19 -2.32 20.75
C ALA A 563 21.92 -2.98 20.18
N VAL A 564 21.89 -4.31 20.18
CA VAL A 564 20.67 -5.08 19.92
C VAL A 564 20.27 -5.80 21.19
N VAL A 565 19.03 -5.59 21.62
CA VAL A 565 18.44 -6.22 22.81
C VAL A 565 17.40 -7.24 22.38
N THR A 566 17.41 -8.41 22.99
CA THR A 566 16.54 -9.55 22.66
C THR A 566 15.64 -9.94 23.82
N LEU A 567 14.42 -10.39 23.52
CA LEU A 567 13.49 -10.97 24.48
C LEU A 567 13.50 -12.50 24.42
N HIS A 568 13.43 -13.13 25.58
CA HIS A 568 13.41 -14.58 25.78
C HIS A 568 12.42 -14.95 26.90
N ASN A 569 12.16 -16.25 27.08
CA ASN A 569 11.43 -16.78 28.24
C ASN A 569 12.24 -17.90 28.91
N GLY A 570 12.27 -17.92 30.25
CA GLY A 570 13.01 -18.86 31.07
C GLY A 570 14.50 -18.53 31.20
N SER A 571 15.22 -18.52 30.07
CA SER A 571 16.67 -18.30 30.00
C SER A 571 17.02 -17.39 28.82
N ILE A 572 18.08 -16.58 28.96
CA ILE A 572 18.63 -15.78 27.85
C ILE A 572 19.28 -16.62 26.75
N ALA A 573 19.53 -17.92 26.99
CA ALA A 573 20.01 -18.86 25.99
C ALA A 573 18.88 -19.51 25.18
N ASN A 574 17.62 -19.35 25.61
CA ASN A 574 16.47 -19.87 24.87
C ASN A 574 16.24 -19.05 23.58
N PRO A 575 15.42 -19.53 22.63
CA PRO A 575 15.17 -18.81 21.38
C PRO A 575 14.70 -17.37 21.59
N VAL A 576 15.18 -16.47 20.72
CA VAL A 576 14.78 -15.07 20.69
C VAL A 576 13.33 -14.95 20.21
N TYR A 577 12.48 -14.27 20.98
CA TYR A 577 11.11 -13.95 20.56
C TYR A 577 11.06 -12.76 19.61
N TRP A 578 11.87 -11.74 19.89
CA TRP A 578 12.05 -10.54 19.08
C TRP A 578 13.30 -9.78 19.53
N SER A 579 13.76 -8.85 18.69
CA SER A 579 14.91 -7.99 18.96
C SER A 579 14.65 -6.55 18.55
N TRP A 580 15.26 -5.62 19.29
CA TRP A 580 15.19 -4.18 19.07
C TRP A 580 16.58 -3.57 18.99
N HIS A 581 16.73 -2.57 18.13
CA HIS A 581 17.95 -1.78 17.99
C HIS A 581 17.90 -0.57 18.94
N ILE A 582 18.88 -0.50 19.84
CA ILE A 582 19.13 0.64 20.71
C ILE A 582 20.15 1.54 20.04
N TRP A 583 19.78 2.79 19.78
CA TRP A 583 20.59 3.73 19.03
C TRP A 583 20.81 5.00 19.84
N VAL A 584 22.00 5.13 20.44
CA VAL A 584 22.37 6.29 21.25
C VAL A 584 23.31 7.19 20.45
N THR A 585 22.83 8.37 20.07
CA THR A 585 23.57 9.29 19.21
C THR A 585 24.35 10.34 20.01
N ASP A 586 25.42 10.86 19.41
CA ASP A 586 26.20 11.97 19.95
C ASP A 586 25.47 13.31 19.85
N THR A 587 24.64 13.45 18.82
CA THR A 587 23.87 14.65 18.49
C THR A 587 22.41 14.28 18.23
N ALA A 588 21.49 15.23 18.38
CA ALA A 588 20.10 15.03 17.99
C ALA A 588 19.98 14.70 16.50
N VAL A 589 19.06 13.79 16.15
CA VAL A 589 18.77 13.44 14.76
C VAL A 589 18.10 14.63 14.09
N GLY A 590 18.79 15.22 13.12
CA GLY A 590 18.27 16.28 12.27
C GLY A 590 17.59 15.75 11.01
N SER A 591 17.21 16.67 10.13
CA SER A 591 16.57 16.33 8.86
C SER A 591 16.91 17.30 7.72
N TYR A 592 16.68 16.84 6.49
CA TYR A 592 16.78 17.62 5.26
C TYR A 592 15.50 17.51 4.45
N ASN A 593 14.94 18.65 4.06
CA ASN A 593 13.76 18.70 3.20
C ASN A 593 14.17 18.87 1.74
N TYR A 594 13.65 18.00 0.88
CA TYR A 594 13.84 18.10 -0.56
C TYR A 594 12.51 17.92 -1.29
N THR A 595 12.29 18.77 -2.29
CA THR A 595 11.17 18.68 -3.23
C THR A 595 11.79 18.53 -4.61
N THR A 596 11.36 17.50 -5.35
CA THR A 596 11.94 17.16 -6.65
C THR A 596 11.80 18.28 -7.68
N GLU A 597 10.61 18.89 -7.73
CA GLU A 597 10.26 20.00 -8.61
C GLU A 597 9.00 20.72 -8.08
N LEU A 598 8.74 21.94 -8.57
CA LEU A 598 7.51 22.70 -8.29
C LEU A 598 6.50 22.54 -9.44
N PRO A 599 5.19 22.42 -9.13
CA PRO A 599 4.16 22.28 -10.16
C PRO A 599 3.85 23.59 -10.89
N ASP A 600 3.19 23.49 -12.04
CA ASP A 600 2.65 24.65 -12.75
C ASP A 600 1.52 25.30 -11.92
N ALA A 601 1.78 26.51 -11.41
CA ALA A 601 0.84 27.23 -10.55
C ALA A 601 -0.46 27.64 -11.26
N THR A 602 -0.46 27.68 -12.60
CA THR A 602 -1.66 28.04 -13.38
C THR A 602 -2.61 26.85 -13.57
N ALA A 603 -2.16 25.61 -13.29
CA ALA A 603 -2.93 24.38 -13.43
C ALA A 603 -3.63 23.97 -12.11
N SER A 604 -4.41 24.87 -11.49
CA SER A 604 -5.00 24.65 -10.16
C SER A 604 -5.93 23.44 -10.04
N ASN A 605 -6.47 22.93 -11.16
CA ASN A 605 -7.28 21.72 -11.20
C ASN A 605 -6.47 20.45 -11.48
N TYR A 606 -5.21 20.57 -11.92
CA TYR A 606 -4.31 19.43 -12.10
C TYR A 606 -3.30 19.42 -10.95
N VAL A 607 -3.62 18.66 -9.91
CA VAL A 607 -2.85 18.67 -8.66
C VAL A 607 -1.43 18.21 -8.94
N ASN A 608 -0.45 19.05 -8.60
CA ASN A 608 0.98 18.76 -8.77
C ASN A 608 1.43 18.50 -10.22
N TYR A 609 0.75 19.10 -11.19
CA TYR A 609 1.10 18.94 -12.61
C TYR A 609 2.52 19.41 -12.93
N ILE A 610 3.28 18.53 -13.57
CA ILE A 610 4.55 18.81 -14.27
C ILE A 610 4.54 18.10 -15.63
N PRO A 611 5.33 18.58 -16.62
CA PRO A 611 5.31 17.99 -17.96
C PRO A 611 5.76 16.54 -18.03
N LYS A 612 6.63 16.10 -17.12
CA LYS A 612 7.23 14.75 -17.12
C LYS A 612 7.50 14.26 -15.69
N GLY A 613 6.88 13.14 -15.32
CA GLY A 613 7.15 12.46 -14.05
C GLY A 613 6.24 12.89 -12.89
N ASP A 614 6.70 12.61 -11.68
CA ASP A 614 5.98 12.86 -10.43
C ASP A 614 6.69 13.87 -9.51
N ILE A 615 5.92 14.55 -8.66
CA ILE A 615 6.47 15.38 -7.58
C ILE A 615 6.53 14.59 -6.28
N LEU A 616 7.71 14.56 -5.65
CA LEU A 616 7.91 14.04 -4.30
C LEU A 616 8.42 15.15 -3.39
N LYS A 617 7.91 15.18 -2.16
CA LYS A 617 8.38 16.05 -1.08
C LYS A 617 8.78 15.22 0.13
N THR A 618 10.08 15.07 0.34
CA THR A 618 10.63 14.15 1.33
C THR A 618 11.44 14.89 2.37
N GLU A 619 11.24 14.51 3.63
CA GLU A 619 12.09 14.93 4.74
C GLU A 619 12.97 13.75 5.14
N PHE A 620 14.25 13.81 4.76
CA PHE A 620 15.23 12.76 5.03
C PHE A 620 15.83 12.92 6.42
N MET A 621 16.09 11.81 7.09
CA MET A 621 16.99 11.78 8.24
C MET A 621 18.38 12.27 7.83
N ASP A 622 19.05 13.04 8.69
CA ASP A 622 20.37 13.60 8.41
C ASP A 622 21.53 12.58 8.37
N ARG A 623 21.27 11.34 8.75
CA ARG A 623 22.25 10.26 8.86
C ARG A 623 21.65 8.89 8.53
N ASN A 624 22.52 7.92 8.31
CA ASN A 624 22.13 6.53 8.12
C ASN A 624 21.77 5.91 9.49
N LEU A 625 20.87 4.92 9.49
CA LEU A 625 20.51 4.20 10.71
C LEU A 625 21.76 3.61 11.39
N GLY A 626 21.85 3.81 12.71
CA GLY A 626 22.96 3.35 13.54
C GLY A 626 24.20 4.26 13.52
N ALA A 627 24.19 5.38 12.80
CA ALA A 627 25.29 6.36 12.87
C ALA A 627 25.20 7.16 14.18
N THR A 628 26.26 7.28 14.96
CA THR A 628 26.20 8.06 16.22
C THR A 628 26.21 9.57 15.96
N ASP A 629 26.80 10.02 14.85
CA ASP A 629 26.76 11.43 14.43
C ASP A 629 26.42 11.57 12.93
N ALA A 630 25.98 12.76 12.51
CA ALA A 630 25.75 13.06 11.10
C ALA A 630 27.07 13.23 10.33
N PHE A 631 27.06 12.95 9.03
CA PHE A 631 28.22 13.22 8.19
C PHE A 631 28.49 14.74 8.17
N PRO A 632 29.70 15.19 8.57
CA PRO A 632 29.95 16.60 8.82
C PRO A 632 29.99 17.42 7.54
N GLN A 633 29.87 18.73 7.71
CA GLN A 633 30.35 19.68 6.71
C GLN A 633 31.88 19.72 6.78
N VAL A 634 32.54 19.38 5.68
CA VAL A 634 34.00 19.29 5.57
C VAL A 634 34.52 20.54 4.88
N ALA A 635 35.40 21.29 5.54
CA ALA A 635 35.91 22.56 5.04
C ALA A 635 36.78 22.38 3.77
N ASP A 636 37.74 21.44 3.81
CA ASP A 636 38.50 21.01 2.64
C ASP A 636 38.18 19.53 2.32
N PRO A 637 37.35 19.26 1.30
CA PRO A 637 36.99 17.89 0.89
C PRO A 637 38.16 17.02 0.44
N LEU A 638 39.33 17.60 0.17
CA LEU A 638 40.54 16.89 -0.26
C LEU A 638 41.46 16.54 0.91
N THR A 639 41.43 17.35 1.98
CA THR A 639 42.24 17.15 3.18
C THR A 639 41.44 17.35 4.48
N PRO A 640 40.49 16.45 4.79
CA PRO A 640 39.69 16.55 6.02
C PRO A 640 40.57 16.56 7.28
N THR A 641 40.23 17.43 8.24
CA THR A 641 40.90 17.52 9.54
C THR A 641 40.66 16.27 10.39
N ALA A 642 41.49 16.06 11.42
CA ALA A 642 41.31 14.94 12.35
C ALA A 642 39.93 14.95 13.05
N ALA A 643 39.40 16.13 13.37
CA ALA A 643 38.07 16.28 13.96
C ALA A 643 36.95 15.89 12.97
N GLU A 644 37.06 16.31 11.71
CA GLU A 644 36.12 15.92 10.66
C GLU A 644 36.19 14.41 10.37
N LEU A 645 37.39 13.81 10.30
CA LEU A 645 37.56 12.36 10.13
C LEU A 645 36.91 11.57 11.28
N SER A 646 36.99 12.05 12.51
CA SER A 646 36.32 11.43 13.66
C SER A 646 34.79 11.46 13.50
N LYS A 647 34.22 12.56 13.01
CA LYS A 647 32.77 12.63 12.70
C LYS A 647 32.38 11.77 11.50
N ILE A 648 33.22 11.71 10.45
CA ILE A 648 33.00 10.82 9.31
C ILE A 648 32.96 9.36 9.77
N ARG A 649 33.87 8.95 10.67
CA ARG A 649 33.83 7.63 11.30
C ARG A 649 32.51 7.38 12.03
N ALA A 650 32.08 8.32 12.88
CA ALA A 650 30.82 8.26 13.63
C ALA A 650 29.58 8.20 12.71
N SER A 651 29.69 8.69 11.48
CA SER A 651 28.60 8.70 10.49
C SER A 651 28.37 7.39 9.75
N THR A 652 29.26 6.40 9.86
CA THR A 652 29.25 5.14 9.07
C THR A 652 27.88 4.42 9.08
N GLY A 653 27.24 4.32 10.24
CA GLY A 653 25.97 3.60 10.39
C GLY A 653 26.08 2.08 10.23
N LEU A 654 24.93 1.41 10.22
CA LEU A 654 24.79 -0.05 10.16
C LEU A 654 24.16 -0.49 8.83
N GLN A 655 24.40 -1.74 8.44
CA GLN A 655 23.84 -2.34 7.23
C GLN A 655 22.60 -3.17 7.57
N TYR A 656 21.72 -3.33 6.59
CA TYR A 656 20.49 -4.11 6.66
C TYR A 656 20.34 -4.90 5.36
N GLN A 657 19.79 -6.11 5.44
CA GLN A 657 19.31 -6.82 4.26
C GLN A 657 17.91 -6.35 3.94
N TRP A 658 17.56 -6.30 2.66
CA TRP A 658 16.27 -5.77 2.23
C TRP A 658 15.11 -6.54 2.89
N GLY A 659 14.18 -5.81 3.50
CA GLY A 659 13.04 -6.41 4.21
C GLY A 659 13.34 -6.97 5.62
N ARG A 660 14.54 -6.77 6.18
CA ARG A 660 14.86 -7.12 7.59
C ARG A 660 14.86 -5.88 8.49
N LYS A 661 14.55 -6.08 9.76
CA LYS A 661 14.65 -5.04 10.81
C LYS A 661 16.00 -5.02 11.53
N ASP A 662 16.74 -6.13 11.48
CA ASP A 662 17.89 -6.34 12.36
C ASP A 662 19.18 -5.79 11.75
N PRO A 663 19.93 -4.93 12.47
CA PRO A 663 21.15 -4.35 11.96
C PRO A 663 22.31 -5.35 11.92
N ILE A 664 23.10 -5.24 10.86
CA ILE A 664 24.37 -5.93 10.64
C ILE A 664 25.50 -4.88 10.75
N PRO A 665 26.46 -5.04 11.67
CA PRO A 665 27.63 -4.18 11.73
C PRO A 665 28.46 -4.27 10.45
N SER A 666 28.95 -3.12 9.95
CA SER A 666 29.86 -3.09 8.79
C SER A 666 31.24 -3.68 9.11
N PHE A 667 31.62 -3.73 10.39
CA PHE A 667 32.95 -4.09 10.91
C PHE A 667 34.12 -3.25 10.38
N GLN A 668 33.85 -2.22 9.57
CA GLN A 668 34.84 -1.30 9.01
C GLN A 668 34.29 0.13 8.98
N ASN A 669 35.14 1.11 9.28
CA ASN A 669 34.79 2.53 9.33
C ASN A 669 34.84 3.20 7.94
N ALA A 670 34.00 4.22 7.73
CA ALA A 670 33.96 4.97 6.47
C ALA A 670 35.20 5.87 6.24
N ASP A 671 35.85 6.37 7.30
CA ASP A 671 36.94 7.36 7.21
C ASP A 671 38.25 6.77 6.65
N ASN A 672 38.62 5.58 7.11
CA ASN A 672 39.92 4.96 6.77
C ASN A 672 39.81 3.45 6.50
N ARG A 673 38.60 2.88 6.49
CA ARG A 673 38.34 1.43 6.31
C ARG A 673 38.94 0.54 7.40
N SER A 674 39.38 1.12 8.52
CA SER A 674 39.91 0.36 9.65
C SER A 674 38.81 -0.54 10.23
N SER A 675 39.18 -1.76 10.59
CA SER A 675 38.25 -2.68 11.22
C SER A 675 37.94 -2.29 12.67
N TYR A 676 36.72 -2.60 13.12
CA TYR A 676 36.33 -2.49 14.52
C TYR A 676 35.64 -3.77 14.99
N ASN A 677 35.67 -4.02 16.30
CA ASN A 677 35.00 -5.17 16.91
C ASN A 677 33.62 -4.76 17.42
N ILE A 678 32.74 -5.75 17.58
CA ILE A 678 31.55 -5.62 18.41
C ILE A 678 31.69 -6.55 19.63
N PHE A 679 30.77 -6.43 20.58
CA PHE A 679 30.83 -7.14 21.83
C PHE A 679 29.51 -7.88 22.08
N LEU A 680 29.56 -9.21 22.18
CA LEU A 680 28.41 -10.05 22.52
C LEU A 680 28.12 -9.92 24.00
N GLY A 681 26.85 -9.69 24.36
CA GLY A 681 26.45 -9.48 25.75
C GLY A 681 25.91 -10.75 26.40
N ASN A 682 26.08 -10.81 27.73
CA ASN A 682 25.48 -11.81 28.60
C ASN A 682 24.97 -11.09 29.86
N VAL A 683 23.64 -10.97 29.97
CA VAL A 683 22.97 -10.28 31.07
C VAL A 683 22.81 -11.20 32.27
N SER A 684 23.25 -10.75 33.45
CA SER A 684 23.06 -11.45 34.72
C SER A 684 21.63 -11.32 35.26
N ASP A 685 21.27 -12.09 36.29
CA ASP A 685 19.96 -11.97 36.96
C ASP A 685 19.73 -10.60 37.63
N THR A 686 20.81 -9.88 37.97
CA THR A 686 20.74 -8.50 38.49
C THR A 686 20.69 -7.44 37.37
N GLY A 687 20.72 -7.85 36.10
CA GLY A 687 20.63 -7.00 34.93
C GLY A 687 21.97 -6.44 34.42
N GLY A 688 23.09 -6.69 35.12
CA GLY A 688 24.41 -6.27 34.67
C GLY A 688 24.86 -7.03 33.41
N VAL A 689 25.67 -6.40 32.55
CA VAL A 689 26.07 -6.99 31.26
C VAL A 689 27.55 -7.33 31.25
N ALA A 690 27.87 -8.61 31.03
CA ALA A 690 29.21 -9.06 30.70
C ALA A 690 29.39 -9.14 29.18
N TYR A 691 30.59 -8.86 28.68
CA TYR A 691 30.86 -8.79 27.25
C TYR A 691 31.98 -9.73 26.80
N THR A 692 31.82 -10.34 25.63
CA THR A 692 32.89 -11.03 24.90
C THR A 692 33.09 -10.41 23.53
N THR A 693 34.33 -10.32 23.06
CA THR A 693 34.66 -9.66 21.80
C THR A 693 34.32 -10.56 20.60
N LEU A 694 33.54 -10.04 19.65
CA LEU A 694 33.38 -10.62 18.32
C LEU A 694 34.19 -9.82 17.31
N THR A 695 35.21 -10.47 16.74
CA THR A 695 36.10 -9.84 15.76
C THR A 695 35.56 -9.95 14.34
N PRO A 696 35.93 -9.03 13.43
CA PRO A 696 35.60 -9.13 12.02
C PRO A 696 36.02 -10.46 11.38
N THR A 697 37.15 -11.03 11.80
CA THR A 697 37.64 -12.31 11.28
C THR A 697 36.70 -13.46 11.61
N VAL A 698 36.12 -13.47 12.82
CA VAL A 698 35.16 -14.49 13.23
C VAL A 698 33.82 -14.30 12.53
N TYR A 699 33.33 -13.06 12.42
CA TYR A 699 32.06 -12.76 11.76
C TYR A 699 32.10 -13.06 10.25
N ASN A 700 33.18 -12.65 9.58
CA ASN A 700 33.36 -12.80 8.14
C ASN A 700 33.89 -14.19 7.72
N ASN A 701 33.75 -15.21 8.57
CA ASN A 701 34.11 -16.57 8.23
C ASN A 701 32.93 -17.28 7.55
N LEU A 702 33.11 -17.67 6.29
CA LEU A 702 32.10 -18.39 5.50
C LEU A 702 31.75 -19.78 6.07
N SER A 703 32.69 -20.40 6.79
CA SER A 703 32.46 -21.67 7.51
C SER A 703 32.10 -21.45 8.98
N GLY A 704 31.82 -20.20 9.37
CA GLY A 704 31.47 -19.81 10.74
C GLY A 704 29.97 -19.81 11.01
N SER A 705 29.57 -19.18 12.11
CA SER A 705 28.19 -19.17 12.60
C SER A 705 27.37 -17.94 12.19
N TYR A 706 27.96 -16.99 11.45
CA TYR A 706 27.35 -15.69 11.18
C TYR A 706 26.99 -15.44 9.71
N ILE A 707 27.56 -16.21 8.78
CA ILE A 707 27.19 -16.15 7.37
C ILE A 707 26.59 -17.51 7.02
N ILE A 708 25.26 -17.58 6.93
CA ILE A 708 24.56 -18.86 6.81
C ILE A 708 23.82 -18.94 5.46
N PRO A 709 24.07 -19.97 4.64
CA PRO A 709 23.36 -20.21 3.37
C PRO A 709 21.89 -20.63 3.53
N TYR A 710 21.08 -20.31 2.53
CA TYR A 710 19.63 -20.57 2.49
C TYR A 710 19.24 -22.01 2.79
N ASP A 711 19.89 -22.99 2.17
CA ASP A 711 19.55 -24.41 2.37
C ASP A 711 19.95 -24.91 3.77
N THR A 712 20.86 -24.20 4.44
CA THR A 712 21.24 -24.50 5.83
C THR A 712 20.16 -24.05 6.80
N TYR A 713 19.63 -22.83 6.67
CA TYR A 713 18.61 -22.34 7.61
C TYR A 713 17.19 -22.70 7.23
N SER A 714 16.86 -22.86 5.94
CA SER A 714 15.48 -23.12 5.50
C SER A 714 15.05 -24.57 5.72
N ASN A 715 15.97 -25.52 5.88
CA ASN A 715 15.64 -26.95 5.94
C ASN A 715 14.75 -27.37 7.12
N ALA A 716 14.30 -28.62 7.09
CA ALA A 716 13.40 -29.23 8.06
C ALA A 716 13.89 -29.16 9.53
N ALA A 717 15.20 -29.11 9.75
CA ALA A 717 15.79 -29.10 11.10
C ALA A 717 15.91 -27.70 11.71
N ASN A 718 15.94 -26.64 10.88
CA ASN A 718 16.12 -25.25 11.32
C ASN A 718 14.80 -24.47 11.23
N ALA A 719 14.53 -23.80 10.11
CA ALA A 719 13.26 -23.09 9.90
C ALA A 719 12.05 -24.03 9.70
N ASN A 720 12.30 -25.34 9.53
CA ASN A 720 11.26 -26.35 9.32
C ASN A 720 10.44 -26.12 8.03
N VAL A 721 11.06 -25.59 6.96
CA VAL A 721 10.36 -25.43 5.68
C VAL A 721 10.21 -26.79 5.01
N LEU A 722 8.97 -27.12 4.63
CA LEU A 722 8.59 -28.35 3.96
C LEU A 722 8.25 -28.07 2.50
N SER A 723 8.40 -29.08 1.64
CA SER A 723 8.01 -28.98 0.23
C SER A 723 6.51 -28.74 0.03
N THR A 724 5.69 -29.20 0.97
CA THR A 724 4.23 -29.04 0.99
C THR A 724 3.75 -27.72 1.58
N ASP A 725 4.65 -26.90 2.14
CA ASP A 725 4.26 -25.60 2.69
C ASP A 725 3.76 -24.66 1.59
N ARG A 726 2.68 -23.95 1.89
CA ARG A 726 2.19 -22.83 1.07
C ARG A 726 3.17 -21.64 1.14
N PRO A 727 3.12 -20.70 0.17
CA PRO A 727 4.01 -19.53 0.18
C PRO A 727 4.02 -18.78 1.52
N SER A 728 2.84 -18.55 2.11
CA SER A 728 2.69 -17.89 3.40
C SER A 728 3.38 -18.62 4.55
N GLN A 729 3.35 -19.96 4.56
CA GLN A 729 4.01 -20.77 5.58
C GLN A 729 5.54 -20.76 5.41
N LYS A 730 6.04 -20.86 4.17
CA LYS A 730 7.47 -20.74 3.87
C LYS A 730 8.02 -19.39 4.35
N ILE A 731 7.32 -18.30 4.02
CA ILE A 731 7.66 -16.93 4.43
C ILE A 731 7.69 -16.84 5.96
N ALA A 732 6.62 -17.26 6.65
CA ALA A 732 6.52 -17.18 8.11
C ALA A 732 7.63 -17.96 8.83
N LYS A 733 7.99 -19.14 8.32
CA LYS A 733 9.06 -20.00 8.85
C LYS A 733 10.46 -19.40 8.68
N VAL A 734 10.79 -18.88 7.50
CA VAL A 734 12.09 -18.23 7.27
C VAL A 734 12.20 -16.90 8.01
N LEU A 735 11.11 -16.12 8.09
CA LEU A 735 11.06 -14.93 8.94
C LEU A 735 11.24 -15.27 10.42
N SER A 736 10.63 -16.37 10.90
CA SER A 736 10.84 -16.87 12.27
C SER A 736 12.31 -17.18 12.54
N TYR A 737 13.00 -17.84 11.60
CA TYR A 737 14.44 -18.06 11.71
C TYR A 737 15.22 -16.75 11.78
N SER A 738 14.89 -15.78 10.93
CA SER A 738 15.53 -14.46 10.89
C SER A 738 15.40 -13.71 12.22
N VAL A 739 14.22 -13.77 12.84
CA VAL A 739 13.92 -13.20 14.17
C VAL A 739 14.69 -13.91 15.28
N GLY A 740 14.80 -15.24 15.17
CA GLY A 740 15.60 -16.06 16.09
C GLY A 740 17.10 -15.80 16.02
N HIS A 741 17.59 -15.26 14.90
CA HIS A 741 19.02 -15.08 14.61
C HIS A 741 19.35 -13.66 14.11
N PRO A 742 19.17 -12.61 14.95
CA PRO A 742 19.24 -11.21 14.50
C PRO A 742 20.57 -10.83 13.84
N LEU A 743 21.69 -11.36 14.35
CA LEU A 743 23.05 -11.01 13.94
C LEU A 743 23.55 -11.82 12.72
N VAL A 744 22.83 -12.86 12.30
CA VAL A 744 23.22 -13.69 11.15
C VAL A 744 23.01 -12.93 9.84
N TYR A 745 24.02 -12.93 8.98
CA TYR A 745 23.93 -12.54 7.58
C TYR A 745 23.43 -13.74 6.76
N MET A 746 22.17 -13.67 6.35
CA MET A 746 21.49 -14.77 5.66
C MET A 746 21.75 -14.67 4.16
N ILE A 747 22.51 -15.59 3.58
CA ILE A 747 22.92 -15.53 2.17
C ILE A 747 22.22 -16.62 1.34
N PRO A 748 22.11 -16.46 0.02
CA PRO A 748 21.63 -17.53 -0.83
C PRO A 748 22.63 -18.69 -0.91
N SER A 749 22.12 -19.93 -1.01
CA SER A 749 22.96 -21.09 -1.37
C SER A 749 23.36 -21.08 -2.85
N SER A 750 22.50 -20.50 -3.69
CA SER A 750 22.72 -20.36 -5.12
C SER A 750 22.05 -19.08 -5.62
N PHE A 751 22.63 -18.44 -6.62
CA PHE A 751 22.00 -17.29 -7.26
C PHE A 751 20.87 -17.71 -8.18
N ALA A 752 19.90 -16.81 -8.32
CA ALA A 752 18.88 -16.93 -9.35
C ALA A 752 19.56 -17.08 -10.73
N PRO A 753 19.01 -17.94 -11.62
CA PRO A 753 19.59 -18.15 -12.94
C PRO A 753 19.73 -16.85 -13.73
N TYR A 754 20.91 -16.64 -14.32
CA TYR A 754 21.17 -15.52 -15.23
C TYR A 754 20.45 -15.75 -16.56
N ASN A 755 19.70 -14.75 -17.02
CA ASN A 755 19.05 -14.78 -18.32
C ASN A 755 20.00 -14.24 -19.41
N SER A 756 20.70 -15.13 -20.11
CA SER A 756 21.69 -14.75 -21.13
C SER A 756 21.10 -14.11 -22.38
N THR A 757 19.83 -14.41 -22.70
CA THR A 757 19.13 -13.83 -23.85
C THR A 757 18.66 -12.41 -23.58
N THR A 758 18.17 -12.13 -22.37
CA THR A 758 17.72 -10.80 -21.96
C THR A 758 18.15 -10.56 -20.51
N PRO A 759 19.35 -10.01 -20.30
CA PRO A 759 19.93 -9.87 -18.96
C PRO A 759 19.04 -9.14 -17.95
N ASN A 760 18.26 -8.15 -18.40
CA ASN A 760 17.30 -7.41 -17.57
C ASN A 760 16.14 -8.26 -17.02
N TYR A 761 15.94 -9.47 -17.54
CA TYR A 761 14.95 -10.44 -17.03
C TYR A 761 15.56 -11.43 -16.04
N SER A 762 16.81 -11.22 -15.62
CA SER A 762 17.41 -11.99 -14.53
C SER A 762 16.75 -11.62 -13.20
N ASN A 763 16.34 -12.63 -12.43
CA ASN A 763 15.67 -12.40 -11.15
C ASN A 763 16.69 -11.98 -10.07
N GLY A 764 16.20 -11.22 -9.09
CA GLY A 764 16.89 -11.03 -7.83
C GLY A 764 16.91 -12.33 -7.02
N THR A 765 17.95 -12.49 -6.22
CA THR A 765 18.13 -13.61 -5.29
C THR A 765 17.84 -13.15 -3.88
N ASP A 766 16.78 -13.67 -3.27
CA ASP A 766 16.39 -13.26 -1.92
C ASP A 766 17.06 -14.12 -0.84
N TRP A 767 17.14 -13.59 0.37
CA TRP A 767 17.43 -14.38 1.57
C TRP A 767 16.15 -15.03 2.12
N LEU A 768 14.97 -14.53 1.77
CA LEU A 768 13.69 -15.03 2.26
C LEU A 768 13.24 -16.31 1.54
N ALA A 769 13.47 -16.38 0.23
CA ALA A 769 13.00 -17.46 -0.63
C ALA A 769 13.84 -17.57 -1.90
N THR A 770 13.83 -18.74 -2.53
CA THR A 770 14.39 -18.96 -3.88
C THR A 770 13.49 -18.42 -4.99
N GLU A 771 12.25 -18.08 -4.65
CA GLU A 771 11.24 -17.52 -5.56
C GLU A 771 11.26 -15.98 -5.44
N PRO A 772 11.27 -15.23 -6.56
CA PRO A 772 11.33 -13.78 -6.50
C PRO A 772 10.02 -13.17 -6.01
N ASN A 773 10.11 -11.93 -5.52
CA ASN A 773 8.97 -11.03 -5.29
C ASN A 773 7.95 -11.49 -4.23
N LEU A 774 8.32 -12.44 -3.37
CA LEU A 774 7.52 -12.80 -2.20
C LEU A 774 7.68 -11.78 -1.06
N ALA A 775 6.56 -11.45 -0.40
CA ALA A 775 6.51 -10.45 0.68
C ALA A 775 7.19 -9.12 0.30
N ALA A 776 6.77 -8.55 -0.84
CA ALA A 776 7.30 -7.29 -1.38
C ALA A 776 6.96 -6.07 -0.51
N ASP A 777 6.05 -6.23 0.45
CA ASP A 777 5.61 -5.24 1.43
C ASP A 777 6.35 -5.35 2.78
N ARG A 778 7.45 -6.10 2.85
CA ARG A 778 8.26 -6.28 4.08
C ARG A 778 8.68 -4.98 4.78
N TRP A 779 8.72 -3.84 4.08
CA TRP A 779 8.96 -2.51 4.67
C TRP A 779 7.80 -1.53 4.48
N GLY A 780 6.62 -2.00 4.07
CA GLY A 780 5.41 -1.19 3.94
C GLY A 780 5.26 -0.50 2.58
N ARG A 781 5.68 -1.15 1.48
CA ARG A 781 5.54 -0.62 0.12
C ARG A 781 4.09 -0.20 -0.16
N GLY A 782 3.85 1.06 -0.47
CA GLY A 782 2.52 1.64 -0.71
C GLY A 782 1.68 1.88 0.54
N GLY A 783 1.80 1.01 1.54
CA GLY A 783 1.07 1.03 2.80
C GLY A 783 1.72 1.81 3.95
N GLU A 784 1.26 1.50 5.16
CA GLU A 784 1.86 1.97 6.42
C GLU A 784 3.25 1.37 6.66
N LYS A 785 3.99 1.98 7.60
CA LYS A 785 5.23 1.39 8.12
C LYS A 785 4.99 -0.03 8.66
N SER A 786 5.57 -1.03 7.99
CA SER A 786 5.41 -2.43 8.40
C SER A 786 6.11 -2.78 9.73
N PRO A 787 5.74 -3.91 10.38
CA PRO A 787 6.42 -4.40 11.59
C PRO A 787 7.91 -4.74 11.42
N PHE A 788 8.43 -4.90 10.19
CA PHE A 788 9.85 -5.21 9.91
C PHE A 788 10.66 -3.99 9.43
N ASP A 789 10.05 -2.81 9.32
CA ASP A 789 10.78 -1.58 8.99
C ASP A 789 11.75 -1.21 10.15
N PRO A 790 13.06 -1.03 9.89
CA PRO A 790 14.05 -0.79 10.93
C PRO A 790 14.05 0.65 11.47
N CYS A 791 13.36 1.61 10.84
CA CYS A 791 13.42 3.00 11.25
C CYS A 791 12.77 3.24 12.64
N PRO A 792 13.24 4.23 13.42
CA PRO A 792 12.65 4.58 14.71
C PRO A 792 11.24 5.18 14.55
N GLN A 793 10.56 5.41 15.68
CA GLN A 793 9.21 6.01 15.69
C GLN A 793 9.17 7.35 14.92
N GLY A 794 8.12 7.54 14.12
CA GLY A 794 7.94 8.73 13.28
C GLY A 794 8.83 8.76 12.02
N TRP A 795 9.53 7.66 11.72
CA TRP A 795 10.39 7.51 10.55
C TRP A 795 10.13 6.16 9.87
N ARG A 796 10.28 6.09 8.55
CA ARG A 796 10.13 4.85 7.75
C ARG A 796 11.16 4.77 6.64
N ILE A 797 11.36 3.59 6.07
CA ILE A 797 12.12 3.45 4.83
C ILE A 797 11.39 4.21 3.72
N PRO A 798 12.09 5.04 2.92
CA PRO A 798 11.47 5.82 1.86
C PRO A 798 10.82 4.93 0.81
N ASP A 799 9.60 5.30 0.42
CA ASP A 799 8.83 4.66 -0.63
C ASP A 799 8.96 5.41 -1.98
N LEU A 800 8.53 4.79 -3.06
CA LEU A 800 8.61 5.27 -4.44
C LEU A 800 7.20 5.47 -5.04
N THR A 801 7.03 6.36 -6.01
CA THR A 801 5.76 6.49 -6.76
C THR A 801 5.66 5.52 -7.93
N GLY A 802 6.77 4.87 -8.30
CA GLY A 802 6.80 3.84 -9.33
C GLY A 802 8.03 2.95 -9.23
N VAL A 803 7.91 1.73 -9.75
CA VAL A 803 8.96 0.70 -9.74
C VAL A 803 9.29 0.19 -11.15
N THR A 804 8.78 0.85 -12.19
CA THR A 804 8.99 0.47 -13.59
C THR A 804 9.81 1.54 -14.31
N ILE A 805 10.83 1.12 -15.05
CA ILE A 805 11.58 2.01 -15.94
C ILE A 805 10.95 1.97 -17.33
N VAL A 806 10.30 3.08 -17.68
CA VAL A 806 9.67 3.28 -18.99
C VAL A 806 10.29 4.52 -19.62
N SER A 807 10.83 4.37 -20.83
CA SER A 807 11.47 5.46 -21.55
C SER A 807 10.58 6.70 -21.62
N ASN A 808 11.13 7.84 -21.22
CA ASN A 808 10.46 9.15 -21.15
C ASN A 808 9.36 9.28 -20.07
N LYS A 809 9.18 8.27 -19.21
CA LYS A 809 8.20 8.26 -18.11
C LYS A 809 8.83 7.91 -16.74
N ASP A 810 10.15 7.73 -16.70
CA ASP A 810 10.94 7.38 -15.52
C ASP A 810 11.55 8.62 -14.82
N PHE A 811 10.77 9.69 -14.70
CA PHE A 811 11.17 10.93 -14.01
C PHE A 811 10.40 11.08 -12.70
N GLY A 812 11.04 11.63 -11.66
CA GLY A 812 10.34 11.98 -10.42
C GLY A 812 9.97 10.81 -9.49
N ILE A 813 10.11 9.55 -9.93
CA ILE A 813 9.63 8.38 -9.17
C ILE A 813 10.43 8.04 -7.90
N SER A 814 11.58 8.69 -7.70
CA SER A 814 12.49 8.50 -6.56
C SER A 814 12.59 9.76 -5.72
N PRO A 815 12.56 9.67 -4.38
CA PRO A 815 12.81 10.80 -3.49
C PRO A 815 14.14 11.54 -3.74
N TRP A 816 15.12 10.87 -4.36
CA TRP A 816 16.43 11.43 -4.71
C TRP A 816 16.53 11.86 -6.18
N TYR A 817 15.41 11.92 -6.90
CA TYR A 817 15.41 12.38 -8.28
C TYR A 817 15.84 13.85 -8.37
N LYS A 818 16.68 14.16 -9.36
CA LYS A 818 17.00 15.53 -9.77
C LYS A 818 16.24 15.85 -11.06
N LYS A 819 15.57 17.00 -11.09
CA LYS A 819 14.85 17.51 -12.27
C LYS A 819 15.65 17.30 -13.57
N ASP A 820 14.95 16.81 -14.59
CA ASP A 820 15.43 16.50 -15.95
C ASP A 820 16.46 15.36 -16.08
N LYS A 821 16.70 14.55 -15.03
CA LYS A 821 17.61 13.38 -15.08
C LYS A 821 16.85 12.06 -15.06
N ASN A 822 17.09 11.15 -16.01
CA ASN A 822 16.47 9.81 -15.96
C ASN A 822 16.90 9.09 -14.67
N VAL A 823 15.95 8.61 -13.87
CA VAL A 823 16.24 8.08 -12.52
C VAL A 823 17.20 6.89 -12.51
N ALA A 824 17.15 6.04 -13.54
CA ALA A 824 17.95 4.83 -13.66
C ALA A 824 19.29 5.02 -14.39
N THR A 825 19.68 6.25 -14.70
CA THR A 825 20.96 6.57 -15.35
C THR A 825 21.99 7.07 -14.33
N ALA A 826 23.24 6.64 -14.49
CA ALA A 826 24.35 7.11 -13.68
C ALA A 826 24.82 8.49 -14.15
N TYR A 827 24.71 9.50 -13.28
CA TYR A 827 25.17 10.86 -13.54
C TYR A 827 26.26 11.28 -12.55
N SER A 828 27.05 12.30 -12.90
CA SER A 828 28.12 12.81 -12.05
C SER A 828 27.55 13.40 -10.77
N VAL A 829 28.09 13.01 -9.62
CA VAL A 829 27.69 13.60 -8.34
C VAL A 829 27.97 15.10 -8.34
N ILE A 830 29.09 15.53 -8.93
CA ILE A 830 29.56 16.91 -8.86
C ILE A 830 28.78 17.82 -9.81
N THR A 831 28.67 17.43 -11.08
CA THR A 831 28.12 18.31 -12.13
C THR A 831 26.61 18.19 -12.28
N ASP A 832 26.03 17.01 -12.03
CA ASP A 832 24.60 16.78 -12.26
C ASP A 832 23.79 16.88 -10.96
N TYR A 833 24.29 16.29 -9.88
CA TYR A 833 23.63 16.29 -8.57
C TYR A 833 24.14 17.41 -7.63
N LEU A 834 25.06 18.26 -8.08
CA LEU A 834 25.55 19.41 -7.31
C LEU A 834 26.14 19.02 -5.93
N GLY A 835 26.63 17.79 -5.82
CA GLY A 835 27.28 17.27 -4.63
C GLY A 835 28.78 17.55 -4.62
N THR A 836 29.41 17.34 -3.46
CA THR A 836 30.84 17.45 -3.26
C THR A 836 31.38 16.13 -2.77
N ARG A 837 32.37 15.57 -3.49
CA ARG A 837 33.06 14.35 -3.09
C ARG A 837 34.06 14.65 -1.98
N VAL A 838 34.04 13.88 -0.90
CA VAL A 838 35.03 13.93 0.19
C VAL A 838 35.99 12.75 0.08
N ARG A 839 37.29 13.00 0.23
CA ARG A 839 38.34 11.99 0.08
C ARG A 839 39.43 12.12 1.14
N ASN A 840 40.06 11.00 1.51
CA ASN A 840 41.23 10.95 2.40
C ASN A 840 42.56 10.70 1.65
N SER A 841 42.47 10.37 0.37
CA SER A 841 43.58 10.19 -0.57
C SER A 841 43.07 10.46 -1.98
N THR A 842 43.95 10.53 -2.98
CA THR A 842 43.56 10.85 -4.36
C THR A 842 42.53 9.86 -4.94
N SER A 843 42.62 8.59 -4.55
CA SER A 843 41.79 7.49 -5.08
C SER A 843 40.61 7.10 -4.19
N THR A 844 40.61 7.45 -2.90
CA THR A 844 39.62 6.92 -1.93
C THR A 844 38.56 7.94 -1.57
N THR A 845 37.33 7.66 -1.99
CA THR A 845 36.14 8.40 -1.58
C THR A 845 35.65 7.90 -0.22
N ILE A 846 35.46 8.83 0.73
CA ILE A 846 34.99 8.51 2.09
C ILE A 846 33.57 9.04 2.37
N GLY A 847 33.01 9.83 1.44
CA GLY A 847 31.62 10.28 1.50
C GLY A 847 31.32 11.40 0.52
N TYR A 848 30.12 11.95 0.64
CA TYR A 848 29.58 13.00 -0.22
C TYR A 848 28.80 14.03 0.60
N MET A 849 28.97 15.31 0.27
CA MET A 849 28.18 16.41 0.83
C MET A 849 27.23 16.97 -0.22
N TYR A 850 26.03 17.34 0.20
CA TYR A 850 25.00 17.92 -0.67
C TYR A 850 24.51 19.24 -0.08
N ASN A 851 25.30 20.28 -0.29
CA ASN A 851 25.10 21.59 0.35
C ASN A 851 24.31 22.56 -0.54
N ASN A 852 24.10 22.21 -1.81
CA ASN A 852 23.38 23.06 -2.73
C ASN A 852 21.89 23.07 -2.38
N THR A 853 21.33 24.26 -2.17
CA THR A 853 19.91 24.44 -1.81
C THR A 853 18.94 23.92 -2.86
N SER A 854 19.38 23.78 -4.13
CA SER A 854 18.59 23.19 -5.21
C SER A 854 18.61 21.66 -5.24
N TYR A 855 19.38 21.00 -4.37
CA TYR A 855 19.45 19.54 -4.24
C TYR A 855 19.90 19.13 -2.83
N LEU A 856 19.06 19.44 -1.84
CA LEU A 856 19.35 19.25 -0.42
C LEU A 856 18.89 17.88 0.09
N VAL A 857 19.57 16.80 -0.33
CA VAL A 857 19.24 15.41 0.05
C VAL A 857 20.02 14.87 1.25
N GLY A 858 20.78 15.75 1.93
CA GLY A 858 21.65 15.43 3.07
C GLY A 858 22.99 14.81 2.69
N ASN A 859 23.93 14.72 3.63
CA ASN A 859 25.28 14.19 3.39
C ASN A 859 25.37 12.68 3.63
N TYR A 860 26.24 11.97 2.91
CA TYR A 860 26.32 10.49 2.94
C TYR A 860 27.75 10.00 3.19
N PRO A 861 28.00 9.12 4.17
CA PRO A 861 29.27 8.40 4.30
C PRO A 861 29.44 7.34 3.19
N ASN A 862 30.69 6.96 2.91
CA ASN A 862 30.97 5.73 2.19
C ASN A 862 31.16 4.56 3.17
N SER A 863 30.05 3.93 3.56
CA SER A 863 30.06 2.80 4.50
C SER A 863 30.20 1.44 3.82
N GLY A 864 30.28 1.42 2.49
CA GLY A 864 30.30 0.23 1.66
C GLY A 864 29.02 -0.62 1.68
N SER A 865 29.02 -1.67 0.86
CA SER A 865 27.96 -2.66 0.72
C SER A 865 28.52 -4.09 0.81
N ARG A 866 27.80 -5.01 1.45
CA ARG A 866 28.18 -6.42 1.57
C ARG A 866 27.48 -7.28 0.53
N GLY A 867 28.21 -8.24 -0.04
CA GLY A 867 27.65 -9.26 -0.94
C GLY A 867 27.31 -8.76 -2.35
N PHE A 868 27.74 -7.54 -2.69
CA PHE A 868 27.41 -6.87 -3.94
C PHE A 868 27.80 -7.69 -5.18
N ARG A 869 26.88 -7.75 -6.13
CA ARG A 869 27.08 -8.24 -7.50
C ARG A 869 26.20 -7.45 -8.47
N SER A 870 26.47 -7.58 -9.76
CA SER A 870 25.53 -7.11 -10.79
C SER A 870 24.61 -8.27 -11.15
N VAL A 871 23.31 -8.13 -10.89
CA VAL A 871 22.29 -9.16 -11.19
C VAL A 871 22.14 -9.40 -12.70
N THR A 872 22.27 -8.35 -13.50
CA THR A 872 22.18 -8.38 -14.96
C THR A 872 23.52 -8.66 -15.66
N ALA A 873 24.59 -8.91 -14.91
CA ALA A 873 25.86 -9.35 -15.50
C ALA A 873 26.06 -10.86 -15.30
N ASN A 874 26.70 -11.49 -16.27
CA ASN A 874 27.12 -12.89 -16.17
C ASN A 874 28.31 -13.02 -15.20
N GLN A 875 28.02 -13.16 -13.90
CA GLN A 875 28.99 -13.31 -12.83
C GLN A 875 28.89 -14.70 -12.19
N SER A 876 30.01 -15.26 -11.74
CA SER A 876 30.03 -16.57 -11.09
C SER A 876 29.25 -16.54 -9.76
N ALA A 877 28.66 -17.68 -9.39
CA ALA A 877 27.77 -17.79 -8.23
C ALA A 877 28.48 -17.62 -6.86
N GLN A 878 29.81 -17.53 -6.83
CA GLN A 878 30.58 -17.28 -5.62
C GLN A 878 30.60 -15.78 -5.33
N GLY A 879 29.49 -15.26 -4.80
CA GLY A 879 29.44 -13.90 -4.27
C GLY A 879 30.53 -13.66 -3.21
N THR A 880 30.98 -12.42 -3.10
CA THR A 880 31.92 -12.00 -2.05
C THR A 880 31.16 -11.64 -0.78
N PHE A 881 30.77 -12.65 0.01
CA PHE A 881 29.91 -12.47 1.19
C PHE A 881 30.64 -11.97 2.45
N ASN A 882 31.95 -12.19 2.51
CA ASN A 882 32.81 -11.95 3.67
C ASN A 882 33.59 -10.63 3.63
N VAL A 883 33.37 -9.78 2.62
CA VAL A 883 34.05 -8.49 2.47
C VAL A 883 33.06 -7.35 2.22
N ASN A 884 33.44 -6.15 2.64
CA ASN A 884 32.68 -4.94 2.39
C ASN A 884 33.21 -4.24 1.12
N ASN A 885 32.31 -3.96 0.18
CA ASN A 885 32.63 -3.27 -1.07
C ASN A 885 32.42 -1.76 -0.90
N PHE A 886 33.51 -0.99 -0.96
CA PHE A 886 33.48 0.48 -0.84
C PHE A 886 33.36 1.22 -2.18
N GLN A 887 33.28 0.52 -3.30
CA GLN A 887 33.03 1.14 -4.60
C GLN A 887 31.54 1.45 -4.78
N TYR A 888 30.65 0.61 -4.27
CA TYR A 888 29.21 0.70 -4.51
C TYR A 888 28.38 0.88 -3.23
N PRO A 889 28.62 1.91 -2.40
CA PRO A 889 27.74 2.20 -1.29
C PRO A 889 26.37 2.68 -1.81
N GLY A 890 25.33 2.53 -1.00
CA GLY A 890 24.00 2.96 -1.36
C GLY A 890 23.00 2.85 -0.22
N ILE A 891 21.78 3.28 -0.49
CA ILE A 891 20.69 3.34 0.50
C ILE A 891 19.46 2.64 -0.05
N TRP A 892 18.91 1.73 0.75
CA TRP A 892 17.69 1.01 0.38
C TRP A 892 16.45 1.89 0.28
N THR A 893 15.55 1.50 -0.62
CA THR A 893 14.16 1.94 -0.64
C THR A 893 13.24 0.79 -0.23
N GLY A 894 11.97 1.09 0.01
CA GLY A 894 10.95 0.10 0.40
C GLY A 894 10.47 -0.81 -0.72
N ALA A 895 11.09 -0.79 -1.91
CA ALA A 895 10.49 -1.34 -3.13
C ALA A 895 11.34 -2.44 -3.81
N LEU A 896 10.62 -3.35 -4.48
CA LEU A 896 11.17 -4.29 -5.47
C LEU A 896 10.78 -3.83 -6.88
N ASN A 897 11.58 -4.21 -7.87
CA ASN A 897 11.35 -3.90 -9.27
C ASN A 897 10.12 -4.62 -9.85
N SER A 898 9.55 -4.06 -10.91
CA SER A 898 8.39 -4.55 -11.65
C SER A 898 8.59 -5.94 -12.30
N ASN A 899 7.56 -6.42 -13.00
CA ASN A 899 7.54 -7.65 -13.80
C ASN A 899 7.87 -8.95 -13.02
N TYR A 900 7.67 -8.94 -11.70
CA TYR A 900 7.85 -10.12 -10.84
C TYR A 900 9.28 -10.68 -10.84
N ILE A 901 10.29 -9.83 -11.00
CA ILE A 901 11.71 -10.27 -11.00
C ILE A 901 12.38 -10.19 -9.63
N GLY A 902 11.79 -9.47 -8.66
CA GLY A 902 12.24 -9.48 -7.26
C GLY A 902 13.61 -8.83 -7.00
N ARG A 903 14.05 -7.90 -7.85
CA ARG A 903 15.28 -7.12 -7.63
C ARG A 903 14.99 -5.92 -6.72
N ALA A 904 15.77 -5.73 -5.66
CA ALA A 904 15.57 -4.62 -4.73
C ALA A 904 16.03 -3.28 -5.34
N VAL A 905 15.31 -2.20 -5.03
CA VAL A 905 15.65 -0.85 -5.50
C VAL A 905 16.43 -0.07 -4.43
N ASN A 906 17.47 0.63 -4.85
CA ASN A 906 18.25 1.53 -3.99
C ASN A 906 18.66 2.81 -4.74
N ILE A 907 19.21 3.78 -4.00
CA ILE A 907 20.16 4.71 -4.58
C ILE A 907 21.55 4.07 -4.52
N LEU A 908 22.35 4.28 -5.56
CA LEU A 908 23.70 3.73 -5.64
C LEU A 908 24.71 4.81 -6.01
N PHE A 909 25.86 4.80 -5.34
CA PHE A 909 27.03 5.58 -5.75
C PHE A 909 28.06 4.68 -6.43
N ASP A 910 28.70 5.18 -7.49
CA ASP A 910 29.94 4.64 -8.03
C ASP A 910 31.09 5.52 -7.49
N ALA A 911 31.66 5.08 -6.37
CA ALA A 911 32.65 5.80 -5.60
C ALA A 911 34.08 5.68 -6.16
N ALA A 912 34.25 5.03 -7.32
CA ALA A 912 35.51 4.97 -8.01
C ALA A 912 36.01 6.37 -8.37
N SER A 913 37.30 6.62 -8.14
CA SER A 913 37.89 7.95 -8.32
C SER A 913 37.75 8.54 -9.73
N SER A 914 37.68 7.69 -10.75
CA SER A 914 37.48 8.05 -12.16
C SER A 914 36.02 8.27 -12.56
N ALA A 915 35.07 7.75 -11.77
CA ALA A 915 33.65 7.79 -12.09
C ALA A 915 32.93 8.86 -11.27
N ASN A 916 32.85 8.70 -9.95
CA ASN A 916 32.12 9.56 -9.01
C ASN A 916 30.68 9.86 -9.46
N ARG A 917 29.88 8.81 -9.62
CA ARG A 917 28.52 8.89 -10.15
C ARG A 917 27.48 8.47 -9.11
N MET A 918 26.23 8.88 -9.32
CA MET A 918 25.07 8.45 -8.55
C MET A 918 23.94 8.01 -9.49
N ILE A 919 23.20 6.99 -9.08
CA ILE A 919 21.94 6.55 -9.68
C ILE A 919 20.84 6.71 -8.62
N ALA A 920 19.76 7.43 -8.96
CA ALA A 920 18.66 7.73 -8.03
C ALA A 920 17.63 6.59 -7.93
N PHE A 921 17.63 5.68 -8.90
CA PHE A 921 16.84 4.45 -8.92
C PHE A 921 17.70 3.35 -9.54
N HIS A 922 18.35 2.53 -8.73
CA HIS A 922 19.14 1.41 -9.19
C HIS A 922 18.44 0.11 -8.82
N ASP A 923 18.13 -0.71 -9.82
CA ASP A 923 17.25 -1.88 -9.75
C ASP A 923 18.01 -3.20 -9.98
N ASN A 924 19.34 -3.14 -9.94
CA ASN A 924 20.23 -4.25 -10.24
C ASN A 924 20.87 -4.80 -8.96
N ASN A 925 20.03 -5.02 -7.94
CA ASN A 925 20.45 -5.51 -6.62
C ASN A 925 19.67 -6.77 -6.23
N ASP A 926 20.32 -7.58 -5.38
CA ASP A 926 19.65 -8.66 -4.69
C ASP A 926 19.17 -8.23 -3.30
N PRO A 927 17.99 -8.70 -2.85
CA PRO A 927 17.52 -8.47 -1.50
C PRO A 927 18.47 -8.95 -0.39
N TYR A 928 19.36 -9.93 -0.66
CA TYR A 928 20.31 -10.43 0.34
C TYR A 928 21.44 -9.43 0.66
N PHE A 929 21.71 -8.43 -0.18
CA PHE A 929 22.83 -7.50 0.04
C PHE A 929 22.71 -6.78 1.39
N GLY A 930 23.85 -6.55 2.06
CA GLY A 930 23.90 -5.70 3.25
C GLY A 930 24.22 -4.26 2.85
N MET A 931 23.26 -3.33 3.00
CA MET A 931 23.45 -1.90 2.70
C MET A 931 22.79 -1.02 3.75
N ASN A 932 23.15 0.27 3.81
CA ASN A 932 22.56 1.17 4.78
C ASN A 932 21.10 1.52 4.47
N CYS A 933 20.39 1.93 5.51
CA CYS A 933 19.07 2.54 5.41
C CYS A 933 19.15 4.01 5.86
N ARG A 934 18.43 4.90 5.17
CA ARG A 934 18.19 6.29 5.58
C ARG A 934 16.69 6.53 5.53
N CYS A 935 16.13 6.91 6.66
CA CYS A 935 14.68 7.01 6.81
C CYS A 935 14.13 8.34 6.28
N ALA A 936 12.86 8.32 5.87
CA ALA A 936 12.05 9.50 5.64
C ALA A 936 11.08 9.71 6.81
N LYS A 937 10.78 10.97 7.11
CA LYS A 937 9.82 11.34 8.15
C LYS A 937 8.43 10.86 7.74
N VAL A 938 7.74 10.16 8.64
CA VAL A 938 6.33 9.83 8.46
C VAL A 938 5.53 11.12 8.63
N LYS A 939 4.68 11.41 7.64
CA LYS A 939 3.73 12.53 7.71
C LYS A 939 2.37 11.98 8.07
N TYR A 940 1.61 12.77 8.81
CA TYR A 940 0.26 12.42 9.22
C TYR A 940 -0.72 13.50 8.75
N ASP A 941 -1.94 13.10 8.49
CA ASP A 941 -3.02 14.02 8.19
C ASP A 941 -3.65 14.62 9.47
N GLN A 942 -4.76 15.34 9.33
CA GLN A 942 -5.44 15.99 10.46
C GLN A 942 -6.10 14.98 11.42
N ASN A 943 -6.36 13.76 10.96
CA ASN A 943 -6.96 12.68 11.74
C ASN A 943 -5.89 11.79 12.41
N GLY A 944 -4.60 12.03 12.09
CA GLY A 944 -3.49 11.22 12.59
C GLY A 944 -3.20 9.98 11.74
N GLU A 945 -3.78 9.88 10.54
CA GLU A 945 -3.51 8.80 9.60
C GLU A 945 -2.22 9.08 8.82
N GLU A 946 -1.44 8.04 8.55
CA GLU A 946 -0.19 8.17 7.80
C GLU A 946 -0.46 8.60 6.34
N LEU A 947 0.29 9.59 5.86
CA LEU A 947 0.26 10.04 4.48
C LEU A 947 1.25 9.23 3.64
N GLY A 948 0.88 8.94 2.39
CA GLY A 948 1.73 8.25 1.43
C GLY A 948 2.83 9.13 0.85
N ALA A 949 3.63 8.56 -0.06
CA ALA A 949 4.74 9.25 -0.70
C ALA A 949 4.28 10.41 -1.62
N ILE A 950 3.10 10.29 -2.22
CA ILE A 950 2.56 11.26 -3.17
C ILE A 950 1.96 12.45 -2.38
N PRO A 951 2.36 13.70 -2.67
CA PRO A 951 1.78 14.85 -1.99
C PRO A 951 0.28 15.01 -2.33
N LYS A 952 -0.57 15.00 -1.29
CA LYS A 952 -2.03 15.21 -1.41
C LYS A 952 -2.38 16.59 -1.97
N ASN A 953 -1.70 17.62 -1.47
CA ASN A 953 -1.97 19.02 -1.81
C ASN A 953 -0.95 19.54 -2.83
N GLN A 954 -1.30 20.63 -3.51
CA GLN A 954 -0.37 21.32 -4.41
C GLN A 954 0.88 21.75 -3.64
N VAL A 955 2.04 21.33 -4.12
CA VAL A 955 3.33 21.66 -3.52
C VAL A 955 3.67 23.11 -3.85
N SER A 956 3.92 23.90 -2.81
CA SER A 956 4.39 25.28 -2.94
C SER A 956 5.90 25.37 -2.75
N ALA A 957 6.49 26.44 -3.29
CA ALA A 957 7.85 26.83 -2.98
C ALA A 957 7.95 27.19 -1.48
N GLY A 958 8.30 26.22 -0.64
CA GLY A 958 8.72 26.53 0.73
C GLY A 958 10.03 27.31 0.66
N LEU A 959 10.13 28.41 1.41
CA LEU A 959 11.41 29.09 1.64
C LEU A 959 12.43 28.05 2.12
N GLY A 960 13.37 27.69 1.26
CA GLY A 960 14.46 26.78 1.60
C GLY A 960 15.32 27.41 2.69
N GLY A 961 15.13 26.99 3.93
CA GLY A 961 15.91 27.44 5.08
C GLY A 961 15.98 26.37 6.15
N ALA A 962 17.13 26.26 6.80
CA ALA A 962 17.32 25.59 8.08
C ALA A 962 16.21 26.01 9.08
N PRO A 963 15.88 25.19 10.10
CA PRO A 963 14.63 25.31 10.85
C PRO A 963 14.51 26.68 11.56
N GLY A 964 13.84 27.60 10.89
CA GLY A 964 13.38 28.88 11.43
C GLY A 964 11.88 28.79 11.64
N LEU A 965 11.44 29.09 12.86
CA LEU A 965 10.03 29.18 13.26
C LEU A 965 9.24 30.05 12.26
N ALA A 966 8.43 29.41 11.42
CA ALA A 966 7.40 30.10 10.65
C ALA A 966 6.15 30.21 11.53
N THR A 967 5.79 31.43 11.93
CA THR A 967 4.48 31.74 12.50
C THR A 967 3.47 31.78 11.36
N THR A 968 2.79 30.66 11.10
CA THR A 968 1.53 30.71 10.36
C THR A 968 0.47 31.28 11.29
N ASN A 969 0.03 32.51 10.99
CA ASN A 969 -1.20 33.05 11.54
C ASN A 969 -2.34 32.14 11.13
N VAL A 970 -2.85 31.35 12.08
CA VAL A 970 -4.05 30.55 11.91
C VAL A 970 -5.23 31.53 11.88
N GLU A 971 -5.90 31.62 10.74
CA GLU A 971 -7.24 32.21 10.67
C GLU A 971 -8.14 31.43 11.63
N LYS A 972 -8.67 32.14 12.65
CA LYS A 972 -9.64 31.59 13.60
C LYS A 972 -10.89 31.13 12.84
N LYS A 973 -11.16 29.83 12.81
CA LYS A 973 -12.52 29.30 12.65
C LYS A 973 -13.28 29.46 13.98
N GLU A 974 -14.56 29.81 13.90
CA GLU A 974 -15.37 30.32 15.01
C GLU A 974 -15.87 29.26 16.03
N ASP A 975 -15.54 27.97 15.90
CA ASP A 975 -15.98 26.93 16.85
C ASP A 975 -14.82 26.31 17.66
N ALA A 976 -14.01 27.14 18.32
CA ALA A 976 -12.88 26.65 19.13
C ALA A 976 -13.32 26.04 20.48
N LEU A 977 -12.80 24.85 20.81
CA LEU A 977 -12.94 24.23 22.13
C LEU A 977 -12.43 25.18 23.23
N VAL A 978 -13.24 25.44 24.24
CA VAL A 978 -12.89 26.37 25.34
C VAL A 978 -12.57 25.59 26.62
N LEU A 979 -11.44 25.90 27.25
CA LEU A 979 -11.01 25.31 28.52
C LEU A 979 -11.20 26.31 29.67
N TYR A 980 -11.83 25.88 30.76
CA TYR A 980 -12.15 26.77 31.89
C TYR A 980 -12.27 26.02 33.24
N PRO A 981 -12.01 26.67 34.38
CA PRO A 981 -11.46 28.01 34.50
C PRO A 981 -9.96 28.04 34.12
N ASN A 982 -9.49 29.18 33.62
CA ASN A 982 -8.06 29.46 33.46
C ASN A 982 -7.80 30.87 33.99
N PRO A 983 -7.12 31.05 35.14
CA PRO A 983 -6.35 30.06 35.90
C PRO A 983 -7.18 28.91 36.52
N VAL A 984 -6.60 27.71 36.60
CA VAL A 984 -7.21 26.48 37.13
C VAL A 984 -6.64 26.13 38.50
N HIS A 985 -7.48 25.68 39.43
CA HIS A 985 -7.05 25.01 40.65
C HIS A 985 -6.88 23.51 40.38
N ASN A 986 -7.84 22.66 40.74
CA ASN A 986 -7.65 21.21 40.58
C ASN A 986 -8.44 20.63 39.39
N VAL A 987 -9.54 21.25 38.98
CA VAL A 987 -10.42 20.71 37.94
C VAL A 987 -10.49 21.66 36.76
N LEU A 988 -10.13 21.16 35.57
CA LEU A 988 -10.26 21.86 34.30
C LEU A 988 -11.46 21.30 33.53
N ASN A 989 -12.32 22.16 32.99
CA ASN A 989 -13.48 21.79 32.19
C ASN A 989 -13.23 22.11 30.71
N ILE A 990 -13.89 21.38 29.82
CA ILE A 990 -13.91 21.63 28.38
C ILE A 990 -15.33 21.90 27.88
N LYS A 991 -15.51 22.92 27.03
CA LYS A 991 -16.75 23.19 26.29
C LYS A 991 -16.60 22.63 24.87
N GLY A 992 -17.24 21.50 24.61
CA GLY A 992 -17.22 20.79 23.32
C GLY A 992 -18.52 19.99 23.09
N ASP A 993 -18.61 19.28 21.96
CA ASP A 993 -19.78 18.50 21.54
C ASP A 993 -20.12 17.39 22.54
N THR A 994 -21.40 17.31 22.93
CA THR A 994 -21.93 16.28 23.81
C THR A 994 -21.71 14.88 23.23
N GLY A 995 -20.89 14.06 23.90
CA GLY A 995 -20.62 12.66 23.53
C GLY A 995 -19.25 12.39 22.88
N LYS A 996 -18.47 13.43 22.55
CA LYS A 996 -17.10 13.28 22.03
C LYS A 996 -16.10 13.09 23.18
N LEU A 997 -15.19 12.11 23.04
CA LEU A 997 -14.10 11.89 23.99
C LEU A 997 -12.95 12.86 23.69
N TYR A 998 -12.50 13.63 24.69
CA TYR A 998 -11.39 14.57 24.57
C TYR A 998 -10.19 14.07 25.38
N GLN A 999 -9.10 13.72 24.71
CA GLN A 999 -7.82 13.38 25.33
C GLN A 999 -6.93 14.61 25.45
N PHE A 1000 -6.09 14.68 26.49
CA PHE A 1000 -5.17 15.79 26.68
C PHE A 1000 -3.75 15.37 27.05
N GLN A 1001 -2.80 16.22 26.68
CA GLN A 1001 -1.39 16.17 27.03
C GLN A 1001 -0.98 17.55 27.57
N ILE A 1002 -0.35 17.60 28.74
CA ILE A 1002 0.09 18.85 29.38
C ILE A 1002 1.60 18.87 29.44
N TYR A 1003 2.18 19.98 28.97
CA TYR A 1003 3.60 20.24 28.94
C TYR A 1003 3.95 21.40 29.87
N ASN A 1004 5.08 21.31 30.56
CA ASN A 1004 5.62 22.43 31.33
C ASN A 1004 6.29 23.48 30.40
N ALA A 1005 6.75 24.58 30.97
CA ALA A 1005 7.40 25.67 30.21
C ALA A 1005 8.70 25.25 29.48
N ALA A 1006 9.34 24.15 29.88
CA ALA A 1006 10.51 23.57 29.21
C ALA A 1006 10.13 22.61 28.06
N GLY A 1007 8.83 22.45 27.77
CA GLY A 1007 8.33 21.54 26.73
C GLY A 1007 8.30 20.07 27.15
N GLN A 1008 8.50 19.74 28.43
CA GLN A 1008 8.43 18.38 28.93
C GLN A 1008 6.98 18.00 29.20
N LEU A 1009 6.57 16.82 28.75
CA LEU A 1009 5.26 16.25 29.06
C LEU A 1009 5.19 15.90 30.54
N VAL A 1010 4.23 16.48 31.26
CA VAL A 1010 4.09 16.33 32.73
C VAL A 1010 2.79 15.64 33.15
N LEU A 1011 1.76 15.64 32.31
CA LEU A 1011 0.50 14.95 32.60
C LEU A 1011 -0.22 14.59 31.30
N THR A 1012 -0.82 13.40 31.25
CA THR A 1012 -1.74 12.98 30.18
C THR A 1012 -3.02 12.47 30.78
N GLY A 1013 -4.12 12.57 30.03
CA GLY A 1013 -5.40 12.09 30.51
C GLY A 1013 -6.52 12.28 29.49
N GLN A 1014 -7.75 12.14 29.98
CA GLN A 1014 -8.96 12.35 29.20
C GLN A 1014 -9.97 13.15 30.04
N PHE A 1015 -10.76 13.99 29.39
CA PHE A 1015 -11.89 14.64 30.04
C PHE A 1015 -13.01 13.60 30.26
N LYS A 1016 -13.37 13.36 31.51
CA LYS A 1016 -14.54 12.54 31.89
C LYS A 1016 -15.66 13.48 32.29
N ASN A 1017 -16.84 13.34 31.68
CA ASN A 1017 -17.96 14.29 31.86
C ASN A 1017 -17.54 15.76 31.66
N ASN A 1018 -16.71 16.02 30.64
CA ASN A 1018 -16.12 17.32 30.35
C ASN A 1018 -15.20 17.89 31.44
N GLN A 1019 -14.67 17.06 32.36
CA GLN A 1019 -13.76 17.47 33.44
C GLN A 1019 -12.45 16.68 33.44
N ALA A 1020 -11.35 17.34 33.78
CA ALA A 1020 -10.01 16.77 33.96
C ALA A 1020 -9.43 17.18 35.32
N ASP A 1021 -8.86 16.21 36.04
CA ASP A 1021 -8.15 16.46 37.31
C ASP A 1021 -6.69 16.80 37.05
N LEU A 1022 -6.26 17.94 37.58
CA LEU A 1022 -4.93 18.54 37.49
C LEU A 1022 -4.30 18.74 38.88
N SER A 1023 -4.85 18.10 39.91
CA SER A 1023 -4.37 18.19 41.30
C SER A 1023 -2.91 17.76 41.47
N SER A 1024 -2.39 16.93 40.58
CA SER A 1024 -1.00 16.48 40.56
C SER A 1024 0.00 17.51 40.01
N LEU A 1025 -0.47 18.61 39.40
CA LEU A 1025 0.40 19.65 38.87
C LEU A 1025 0.75 20.68 39.95
N SER A 1026 2.02 21.08 40.02
CA SER A 1026 2.46 22.22 40.84
C SER A 1026 1.98 23.56 40.28
N THR A 1027 1.95 24.60 41.10
CA THR A 1027 1.60 25.97 40.66
C THR A 1027 2.57 26.42 39.56
N GLY A 1028 2.05 26.84 38.40
CA GLY A 1028 2.89 27.14 37.25
C GLY A 1028 2.14 27.37 35.94
N VAL A 1029 2.90 27.70 34.89
CA VAL A 1029 2.40 27.86 33.52
C VAL A 1029 2.62 26.58 32.75
N TYR A 1030 1.57 26.08 32.11
CA TYR A 1030 1.59 24.88 31.29
C TYR A 1030 0.96 25.12 29.93
N ILE A 1031 1.30 24.27 28.96
CA ILE A 1031 0.63 24.17 27.67
C ILE A 1031 -0.17 22.88 27.67
N ILE A 1032 -1.49 22.98 27.51
CA ILE A 1032 -2.36 21.82 27.30
C ILE A 1032 -2.66 21.67 25.81
N LYS A 1033 -2.52 20.44 25.32
CA LYS A 1033 -2.81 20.00 23.98
C LYS A 1033 -3.96 19.01 24.06
N VAL A 1034 -5.08 19.31 23.41
CA VAL A 1034 -6.27 18.43 23.36
C VAL A 1034 -6.34 17.76 21.99
N ASN A 1035 -6.64 16.46 21.97
CA ASN A 1035 -6.80 15.63 20.76
C ASN A 1035 -5.71 15.86 19.70
N ASN A 1036 -4.44 15.62 20.07
CA ASN A 1036 -3.31 15.70 19.14
C ASN A 1036 -3.18 17.00 18.31
N SER A 1037 -3.62 18.15 18.86
CA SER A 1037 -3.48 19.55 18.35
C SER A 1037 -4.78 20.15 17.83
N GLU A 1038 -5.96 19.52 17.97
CA GLU A 1038 -7.25 20.18 17.71
C GLU A 1038 -7.36 21.51 18.49
N THR A 1039 -6.80 21.57 19.70
CA THR A 1039 -6.65 22.82 20.46
C THR A 1039 -5.38 22.80 21.30
N ILE A 1040 -4.62 23.89 21.21
CA ILE A 1040 -3.45 24.14 22.06
C ILE A 1040 -3.74 25.41 22.85
N MET A 1041 -3.71 25.31 24.18
CA MET A 1041 -3.97 26.45 25.06
C MET A 1041 -2.93 26.52 26.17
N LYS A 1042 -2.61 27.76 26.57
CA LYS A 1042 -1.87 28.01 27.80
C LYS A 1042 -2.82 27.90 28.98
N ILE A 1043 -2.50 27.10 29.99
CA ILE A 1043 -3.22 27.06 31.27
C ILE A 1043 -2.30 27.50 32.40
N ILE A 1044 -2.87 28.20 33.40
CA ILE A 1044 -2.16 28.65 34.59
C ILE A 1044 -2.70 27.85 35.78
N LYS A 1045 -1.89 26.96 36.36
CA LYS A 1045 -2.22 26.23 37.59
C LYS A 1045 -1.96 27.15 38.78
N ARG A 1046 -2.98 27.39 39.61
CA ARG A 1046 -2.86 28.07 40.90
C ARG A 1046 -2.77 27.08 42.04
#